data_AF-A0A7J6MY22-F1
#
_entry.id   AF-A0A7J6MY22-F1
#
_cell.length_a   1.000
_cell.length_b   1.000
_cell.length_c   1.000
_cell.angle_alpha   90.00
_cell.angle_beta   90.00
_cell.angle_gamma   90.00
#
_symmetry.space_group_name_H-M   'P 1'
#
loop_
_entity.id
_entity.type
_entity.pdbx_description
1 polymer ?
#
loop_
_entity_poly.entity_id
_entity_poly.type
_entity_poly.pdbx_seq_one_letter_code
_entity_poly.pdbx_strand_id
1 'polypeptide(L)'
;MEWYFMETLAMNRQFSVDDPNAAEYILLGQCVSYVYFWLRESRHLEHWPAIKEAEQSYLIPLIKWAKSSPLHKRYNGSNFIIVYSMDLGRQDFIDANKLIQTWSVGSLAGSPDWLDHNVQRLTYMTTRNETDECYLSDAVVVTADRDTKPQDFVIGIPSRFNPDPRALETKRPYLLYFAGSPNSCARRRVLAHLDPERGGVNRSDILVTTRIRGDREYRQRLWATKFCLVMCGSSHTNNVRLYDVILHGCIPVIISDDFEPPLPDWLSWNDIAIFLRPTMIPDLESILRSITDDRRLLMHERLVKHRFSAMRSFEWRGGMFWMAMLSGAAQRIAGQLHRHPRKQIIDTYTRLAAEGFTRTVGKWLDPTINETLISLRSLVGVSLSSSGFGCADAETLLPALRLLVKRRPYAFSLPLVIIDGGANIGKSSSSFMETFGDVAYRRVVQRAGEAIIPCIVCPRELGGWNILLISVEPHSGNFKHLQEAALEGHWSLEGWVGVKAAMSDREGEGLFQRNAELDVDEVGVLLEDRSEASDYQNVDLVKTVTLESLYRNEIVTRVPNAEIFLVKLDIEGQEPRVLQASRFILMTPGRVKFVVFEYSRNTWRVDISETISFMWSVGYMCFLITESMLWPVGGPYWNDVYQSPIWSNILCGRLTDPDLVALYDLHNDKHDSRFSDFVKEIVAQ
;
A
#
# COMPACT_ATOMS: atom_id res chain seq x y z
N MET A 1 6.36 -3.54 -7.67
CA MET A 1 5.50 -4.73 -7.46
C MET A 1 6.06 -5.60 -6.35
N GLU A 2 7.34 -5.96 -6.42
CA GLU A 2 8.11 -6.55 -5.30
C GLU A 2 7.82 -5.89 -3.94
N TRP A 3 7.89 -4.55 -3.87
CA TRP A 3 7.62 -3.80 -2.64
C TRP A 3 6.19 -3.95 -2.11
N TYR A 4 5.18 -3.91 -2.97
CA TYR A 4 3.77 -3.98 -2.54
C TYR A 4 3.36 -5.36 -2.01
N PHE A 5 3.98 -6.45 -2.48
CA PHE A 5 3.78 -7.78 -1.88
C PHE A 5 4.26 -7.80 -0.42
N MET A 6 5.42 -7.18 -0.14
CA MET A 6 5.94 -7.05 1.22
C MET A 6 5.03 -6.17 2.08
N GLU A 7 4.65 -5.01 1.56
CA GLU A 7 3.78 -4.07 2.26
C GLU A 7 2.42 -4.70 2.62
N THR A 8 1.80 -5.42 1.69
CA THR A 8 0.51 -6.07 1.93
C THR A 8 0.59 -7.12 3.04
N LEU A 9 1.64 -7.95 3.06
CA LEU A 9 1.83 -8.93 4.13
C LEU A 9 2.10 -8.25 5.47
N ALA A 10 2.88 -7.17 5.48
CA ALA A 10 3.15 -6.39 6.69
C ALA A 10 1.89 -5.73 7.26
N MET A 11 0.96 -5.30 6.40
CA MET A 11 -0.34 -4.72 6.79
C MET A 11 -1.36 -5.77 7.25
N ASN A 12 -1.21 -7.04 6.85
CA ASN A 12 -2.17 -8.11 7.16
C ASN A 12 -1.59 -9.12 8.17
N ARG A 13 -1.61 -8.78 9.47
CA ARG A 13 -1.05 -9.61 10.56
C ARG A 13 -1.59 -11.05 10.64
N GLN A 14 -2.74 -11.34 10.02
CA GLN A 14 -3.25 -12.71 9.91
C GLN A 14 -2.32 -13.64 9.12
N PHE A 15 -1.44 -13.09 8.28
CA PHE A 15 -0.43 -13.84 7.56
C PHE A 15 0.91 -13.85 8.29
N SER A 16 1.33 -12.76 8.93
CA SER A 16 2.65 -12.70 9.58
C SER A 16 2.69 -13.37 10.95
N VAL A 17 3.83 -13.99 11.31
CA VAL A 17 4.12 -14.40 12.70
C VAL A 17 5.50 -13.87 13.12
N ASP A 18 5.68 -13.62 14.41
CA ASP A 18 6.85 -12.91 14.93
C ASP A 18 8.10 -13.79 15.05
N ASP A 19 7.93 -15.11 15.17
CA ASP A 19 9.01 -16.09 15.16
C ASP A 19 9.13 -16.73 13.78
N PRO A 20 10.24 -16.52 13.05
CA PRO A 20 10.52 -17.23 11.80
C PRO A 20 10.39 -18.75 11.94
N ASN A 21 10.69 -19.32 13.10
CA ASN A 21 10.59 -20.76 13.30
C ASN A 21 9.16 -21.29 13.41
N ALA A 22 8.20 -20.40 13.67
CA ALA A 22 6.77 -20.68 13.64
C ALA A 22 6.15 -20.46 12.24
N ALA A 23 6.92 -19.99 11.25
CA ALA A 23 6.45 -19.84 9.88
C ALA A 23 6.18 -21.18 9.22
N GLU A 24 5.05 -21.27 8.53
CA GLU A 24 4.86 -22.30 7.51
C GLU A 24 5.52 -21.91 6.19
N TYR A 25 5.46 -20.61 5.84
CA TYR A 25 6.07 -20.05 4.64
C TYR A 25 6.86 -18.78 4.92
N ILE A 26 7.91 -18.57 4.13
CA ILE A 26 8.86 -17.48 4.20
C ILE A 26 8.85 -16.73 2.86
N LEU A 27 8.31 -15.51 2.83
CA LEU A 27 8.56 -14.60 1.72
C LEU A 27 9.95 -13.96 1.91
N LEU A 28 10.86 -14.23 0.97
CA LEU A 28 12.09 -13.46 0.83
C LEU A 28 11.77 -12.15 0.13
N GLY A 29 11.49 -11.12 0.92
CA GLY A 29 11.39 -9.75 0.43
C GLY A 29 12.70 -9.34 -0.27
N GLN A 30 12.62 -8.64 -1.40
CA GLN A 30 13.79 -8.19 -2.17
C GLN A 30 13.33 -7.17 -3.22
N CYS A 31 14.24 -6.36 -3.77
CA CYS A 31 13.93 -5.39 -4.83
C CYS A 31 15.04 -5.35 -5.91
N VAL A 32 15.35 -6.50 -6.51
CA VAL A 32 16.40 -6.67 -7.52
C VAL A 32 16.11 -5.83 -8.77
N SER A 33 14.84 -5.58 -9.10
CA SER A 33 14.49 -4.66 -10.17
C SER A 33 15.03 -3.26 -9.91
N TYR A 34 14.97 -2.75 -8.67
CA TYR A 34 15.55 -1.46 -8.32
C TYR A 34 17.08 -1.46 -8.51
N VAL A 35 17.77 -2.52 -8.07
CA VAL A 35 19.22 -2.66 -8.25
C VAL A 35 19.58 -2.70 -9.74
N TYR A 36 18.83 -3.44 -10.54
CA TYR A 36 18.98 -3.49 -11.99
C TYR A 36 18.83 -2.11 -12.64
N PHE A 37 17.76 -1.36 -12.32
CA PHE A 37 17.54 -0.02 -12.88
C PHE A 37 18.63 0.97 -12.44
N TRP A 38 19.01 0.91 -11.17
CA TRP A 38 20.12 1.71 -10.64
C TRP A 38 21.43 1.46 -11.40
N LEU A 39 21.76 0.20 -11.69
CA LEU A 39 22.95 -0.18 -12.46
C LEU A 39 22.88 0.31 -13.92
N ARG A 40 21.71 0.21 -14.55
CA ARG A 40 21.46 0.73 -15.91
C ARG A 40 21.68 2.24 -15.99
N GLU A 41 21.22 2.98 -14.99
CA GLU A 41 21.28 4.45 -14.97
C GLU A 41 22.65 4.98 -14.53
N SER A 42 23.19 4.46 -13.42
CA SER A 42 24.42 4.97 -12.80
C SER A 42 25.70 4.50 -13.49
N ARG A 43 25.70 3.27 -14.03
CA ARG A 43 26.89 2.65 -14.67
C ARG A 43 26.73 2.50 -16.18
N HIS A 44 25.62 2.98 -16.76
CA HIS A 44 25.31 2.89 -18.19
C HIS A 44 25.41 1.48 -18.78
N LEU A 45 25.20 0.46 -17.96
CA LEU A 45 25.30 -0.93 -18.40
C LEU A 45 24.17 -1.26 -19.38
N GLU A 46 24.44 -2.15 -20.34
CA GLU A 46 23.39 -2.75 -21.16
C GLU A 46 22.50 -3.71 -20.32
N HIS A 47 21.35 -4.12 -20.87
CA HIS A 47 20.36 -4.93 -20.14
C HIS A 47 20.95 -6.20 -19.49
N TRP A 48 21.60 -7.06 -20.28
CA TRP A 48 22.15 -8.33 -19.77
C TRP A 48 23.35 -8.14 -18.81
N PRO A 49 24.31 -7.24 -19.09
CA PRO A 49 25.33 -6.89 -18.09
C PRO A 49 24.75 -6.38 -16.76
N ALA A 50 23.75 -5.50 -16.79
CA ALA A 50 23.11 -4.98 -15.59
C ALA A 50 22.37 -6.08 -14.80
N ILE A 51 21.67 -6.98 -15.51
CA ILE A 51 21.04 -8.16 -14.90
C ILE A 51 22.09 -9.01 -14.20
N LYS A 52 23.17 -9.37 -14.91
CA LYS A 52 24.22 -10.23 -14.37
C LYS A 52 24.88 -9.62 -13.14
N GLU A 53 25.12 -8.31 -13.14
CA GLU A 53 25.72 -7.63 -12.00
C GLU A 53 24.75 -7.50 -10.82
N ALA A 54 23.47 -7.19 -11.05
CA ALA A 54 22.43 -7.22 -10.01
C ALA A 54 22.29 -8.63 -9.41
N GLU A 55 22.36 -9.65 -10.26
CA GLU A 55 22.28 -11.05 -9.86
C GLU A 55 23.45 -11.44 -8.97
N GLN A 56 24.69 -11.22 -9.44
CA GLN A 56 25.90 -11.68 -8.77
C GLN A 56 26.17 -10.91 -7.47
N SER A 57 25.88 -9.62 -7.46
CA SER A 57 26.30 -8.73 -6.38
C SER A 57 25.21 -8.49 -5.34
N TYR A 58 23.94 -8.70 -5.67
CA TYR A 58 22.81 -8.49 -4.75
C TYR A 58 22.01 -9.78 -4.53
N LEU A 59 21.46 -10.38 -5.60
CA LEU A 59 20.48 -11.45 -5.47
C LEU A 59 21.07 -12.78 -4.99
N ILE A 60 22.18 -13.24 -5.58
CA ILE A 60 22.85 -14.48 -5.19
C ILE A 60 23.34 -14.44 -3.73
N PRO A 61 23.99 -13.36 -3.24
CA PRO A 61 24.32 -13.23 -1.83
C PRO A 61 23.11 -13.36 -0.91
N LEU A 62 21.98 -12.73 -1.25
CA LEU A 62 20.74 -12.80 -0.50
C LEU A 62 20.23 -14.24 -0.41
N ILE A 63 20.20 -14.93 -1.55
CA ILE A 63 19.77 -16.32 -1.64
C ILE A 63 20.68 -17.23 -0.82
N LYS A 64 22.01 -17.10 -0.96
CA LYS A 64 22.98 -17.90 -0.18
C LYS A 64 22.79 -17.71 1.32
N TRP A 65 22.57 -16.47 1.74
CA TRP A 65 22.27 -16.15 3.12
C TRP A 65 20.96 -16.82 3.59
N ALA A 66 19.88 -16.71 2.82
CA ALA A 66 18.61 -17.37 3.13
C ALA A 66 18.73 -18.91 3.21
N LYS A 67 19.49 -19.52 2.29
CA LYS A 67 19.80 -20.96 2.28
C LYS A 67 20.59 -21.44 3.50
N SER A 68 21.34 -20.54 4.14
CA SER A 68 22.09 -20.86 5.35
C SER A 68 21.21 -20.97 6.60
N SER A 69 19.99 -20.43 6.54
CA SER A 69 19.05 -20.39 7.66
C SER A 69 18.60 -21.79 8.10
N PRO A 70 18.36 -22.01 9.41
CA PRO A 70 17.83 -23.28 9.91
C PRO A 70 16.50 -23.68 9.27
N LEU A 71 15.66 -22.69 8.93
CA LEU A 71 14.35 -22.91 8.32
C LEU A 71 14.44 -23.41 6.89
N HIS A 72 15.33 -22.81 6.10
CA HIS A 72 15.59 -23.31 4.76
C HIS A 72 16.08 -24.76 4.82
N LYS A 73 17.04 -25.06 5.71
CA LYS A 73 17.57 -26.43 5.90
C LYS A 73 16.48 -27.43 6.32
N ARG A 74 15.55 -27.03 7.18
CA ARG A 74 14.45 -27.87 7.68
C ARG A 74 13.49 -28.32 6.56
N TYR A 75 13.18 -27.43 5.64
CA TYR A 75 12.21 -27.67 4.56
C TYR A 75 12.85 -27.78 3.17
N ASN A 76 14.18 -27.84 3.10
CA ASN A 76 14.95 -27.80 1.85
C ASN A 76 14.54 -26.62 0.93
N GLY A 77 14.09 -25.50 1.50
CA GLY A 77 13.63 -24.32 0.78
C GLY A 77 12.23 -24.40 0.16
N SER A 78 11.48 -25.49 0.28
CA SER A 78 10.11 -25.57 -0.27
C SER A 78 9.12 -24.61 0.41
N ASN A 79 9.48 -24.12 1.59
CA ASN A 79 8.73 -23.11 2.32
C ASN A 79 9.10 -21.66 1.93
N PHE A 80 10.07 -21.45 1.03
CA PHE A 80 10.48 -20.11 0.61
C PHE A 80 9.73 -19.65 -0.65
N ILE A 81 9.36 -18.38 -0.63
CA ILE A 81 8.70 -17.66 -1.71
C ILE A 81 9.58 -16.47 -2.08
N ILE A 82 9.73 -16.18 -3.37
CA ILE A 82 10.38 -14.96 -3.86
C ILE A 82 9.57 -14.41 -5.03
N VAL A 83 9.51 -13.09 -5.16
CA VAL A 83 8.75 -12.40 -6.21
C VAL A 83 9.71 -11.59 -7.06
N TYR A 84 9.58 -11.68 -8.39
CA TYR A 84 10.33 -10.85 -9.35
C TYR A 84 9.40 -9.89 -10.08
N SER A 85 9.76 -8.59 -10.11
CA SER A 85 9.04 -7.58 -10.91
C SER A 85 9.55 -7.44 -12.35
N MET A 86 10.53 -8.25 -12.75
CA MET A 86 11.12 -8.23 -14.10
C MET A 86 10.28 -9.05 -15.09
N ASP A 87 10.42 -8.76 -16.39
CA ASP A 87 9.55 -9.28 -17.45
C ASP A 87 9.52 -10.81 -17.51
N LEU A 88 10.65 -11.48 -17.32
CA LEU A 88 10.72 -12.94 -17.36
C LEU A 88 10.88 -13.53 -15.95
N GLY A 89 11.32 -12.74 -14.98
CA GLY A 89 11.38 -13.14 -13.58
C GLY A 89 12.50 -14.13 -13.33
N ARG A 90 12.19 -15.41 -13.11
CA ARG A 90 13.19 -16.44 -12.79
C ARG A 90 14.23 -16.61 -13.90
N GLN A 91 13.83 -16.41 -15.16
CA GLN A 91 14.70 -16.53 -16.33
C GLN A 91 15.62 -15.34 -16.52
N ASP A 92 15.26 -14.17 -15.99
CA ASP A 92 16.16 -13.01 -15.99
C ASP A 92 17.38 -13.29 -15.09
N PHE A 93 17.25 -14.13 -14.07
CA PHE A 93 18.29 -14.42 -13.09
C PHE A 93 18.69 -15.91 -13.11
N ILE A 94 19.43 -16.32 -14.14
CA ILE A 94 19.81 -17.71 -14.44
C ILE A 94 20.59 -18.38 -13.29
N ASP A 95 21.59 -17.71 -12.73
CA ASP A 95 22.46 -18.28 -11.70
C ASP A 95 21.80 -18.31 -10.33
N ALA A 96 21.02 -17.27 -9.99
CA ALA A 96 20.16 -17.25 -8.82
C ALA A 96 19.11 -18.36 -8.92
N ASN A 97 18.51 -18.55 -10.10
CA ASN A 97 17.49 -19.57 -10.34
C ASN A 97 18.01 -20.98 -10.03
N LYS A 98 19.24 -21.33 -10.44
CA LYS A 98 19.87 -22.62 -10.09
C LYS A 98 19.89 -22.88 -8.58
N LEU A 99 19.91 -21.82 -7.76
CA LEU A 99 19.96 -21.93 -6.30
C LEU A 99 18.58 -22.06 -5.64
N ILE A 100 17.51 -21.61 -6.29
CA ILE A 100 16.15 -21.53 -5.73
C ILE A 100 15.15 -22.48 -6.42
N GLN A 101 15.64 -23.60 -6.93
CA GLN A 101 14.84 -24.59 -7.67
C GLN A 101 13.66 -25.15 -6.85
N THR A 102 13.82 -25.28 -5.54
CA THR A 102 12.78 -25.76 -4.62
C THR A 102 11.84 -24.67 -4.13
N TRP A 103 12.15 -23.39 -4.40
CA TRP A 103 11.36 -22.26 -3.92
C TRP A 103 10.17 -22.01 -4.85
N SER A 104 9.16 -21.34 -4.31
CA SER A 104 8.04 -20.80 -5.10
C SER A 104 8.41 -19.42 -5.63
N VAL A 105 8.28 -19.21 -6.94
CA VAL A 105 8.54 -17.90 -7.56
C VAL A 105 7.25 -17.29 -8.05
N GLY A 106 7.03 -16.03 -7.66
CA GLY A 106 6.07 -15.16 -8.31
C GLY A 106 6.75 -14.37 -9.43
N SER A 107 6.27 -14.50 -10.66
CA SER A 107 6.83 -13.80 -11.82
C SER A 107 5.75 -13.26 -12.72
N LEU A 108 6.06 -12.25 -13.54
CA LEU A 108 5.11 -11.71 -14.50
C LEU A 108 4.78 -12.70 -15.63
N ALA A 109 5.73 -13.57 -15.96
CA ALA A 109 5.58 -14.66 -16.90
C ALA A 109 5.28 -15.96 -16.15
N GLY A 110 4.49 -16.85 -16.76
CA GLY A 110 4.22 -18.19 -16.23
C GLY A 110 4.81 -19.30 -17.10
N SER A 111 4.29 -20.50 -16.90
CA SER A 111 4.67 -21.69 -17.64
C SER A 111 4.44 -21.50 -19.14
N PRO A 112 5.47 -21.68 -19.98
CA PRO A 112 5.31 -21.57 -21.42
C PRO A 112 4.31 -22.59 -21.96
N ASP A 113 4.19 -23.76 -21.32
CA ASP A 113 3.36 -24.85 -21.83
C ASP A 113 1.94 -24.81 -21.26
N TRP A 114 1.57 -23.79 -20.46
CA TRP A 114 0.25 -23.69 -19.86
C TRP A 114 -0.87 -23.77 -20.91
N LEU A 115 -0.69 -23.09 -22.05
CA LEU A 115 -1.66 -23.08 -23.14
C LEU A 115 -1.78 -24.45 -23.81
N ASP A 116 -0.67 -25.16 -24.01
CA ASP A 116 -0.67 -26.50 -24.60
C ASP A 116 -1.39 -27.51 -23.69
N HIS A 117 -1.15 -27.44 -22.38
CA HIS A 117 -1.86 -28.28 -21.39
C HIS A 117 -3.35 -27.97 -21.29
N ASN A 118 -3.78 -26.76 -21.67
CA ASN A 118 -5.17 -26.33 -21.61
C ASN A 118 -5.85 -26.27 -22.98
N VAL A 119 -5.17 -26.68 -24.06
CA VAL A 119 -5.69 -26.55 -25.44
C VAL A 119 -7.07 -27.20 -25.61
N GLN A 120 -7.30 -28.37 -25.00
CA GLN A 120 -8.59 -29.07 -25.06
C GLN A 120 -9.73 -28.30 -24.39
N ARG A 121 -9.41 -27.45 -23.42
CA ARG A 121 -10.38 -26.59 -22.73
C ARG A 121 -10.60 -25.28 -23.48
N LEU A 122 -9.65 -24.87 -24.31
CA LEU A 122 -9.67 -23.60 -25.03
C LEU A 122 -10.28 -23.77 -26.43
N THR A 123 -11.50 -23.26 -26.63
CA THR A 123 -12.29 -23.57 -27.83
C THR A 123 -11.62 -23.18 -29.16
N TYR A 124 -10.82 -22.11 -29.16
CA TYR A 124 -10.25 -21.53 -30.39
C TYR A 124 -8.74 -21.78 -30.51
N MET A 125 -8.14 -22.54 -29.60
CA MET A 125 -6.70 -22.73 -29.57
C MET A 125 -6.30 -24.03 -30.29
N THR A 126 -5.23 -23.96 -31.07
CA THR A 126 -4.61 -25.12 -31.73
C THR A 126 -3.31 -25.51 -31.03
N THR A 127 -2.69 -26.63 -31.43
CA THR A 127 -1.36 -27.04 -30.94
C THR A 127 -0.27 -26.09 -31.41
N ARG A 128 0.77 -25.89 -30.59
CA ARG A 128 1.92 -25.06 -30.95
C ARG A 128 2.58 -25.60 -32.23
N ASN A 129 2.95 -24.70 -33.13
CA ASN A 129 3.79 -25.03 -34.27
C ASN A 129 5.20 -24.49 -34.03
N GLU A 130 6.13 -25.38 -33.68
CA GLU A 130 7.52 -25.01 -33.36
C GLU A 130 8.28 -24.41 -34.54
N THR A 131 7.76 -24.55 -35.77
CA THR A 131 8.35 -23.94 -36.97
C THR A 131 7.72 -22.59 -37.34
N ASP A 132 6.80 -22.02 -36.55
CA ASP A 132 6.25 -20.69 -36.83
C ASP A 132 7.31 -19.61 -36.58
N GLU A 133 7.58 -18.80 -37.61
CA GLU A 133 8.48 -17.66 -37.54
C GLU A 133 8.16 -16.68 -36.40
N CYS A 134 6.87 -16.53 -36.03
CA CYS A 134 6.53 -15.66 -34.90
C CYS A 134 6.99 -16.22 -33.56
N TYR A 135 6.79 -17.52 -33.32
CA TYR A 135 7.28 -18.16 -32.11
C TYR A 135 8.80 -18.03 -32.04
N LEU A 136 9.52 -18.36 -33.12
CA LEU A 136 10.98 -18.24 -33.17
C LEU A 136 11.44 -16.78 -32.99
N SER A 137 10.81 -15.82 -33.67
CA SER A 137 11.17 -14.39 -33.56
C SER A 137 10.91 -13.81 -32.18
N ASP A 138 9.82 -14.18 -31.51
CA ASP A 138 9.43 -13.63 -30.21
C ASP A 138 10.07 -14.43 -29.04
N ALA A 139 10.47 -15.69 -29.26
CA ALA A 139 11.18 -16.53 -28.31
C ALA A 139 12.70 -16.24 -28.25
N VAL A 140 13.33 -15.85 -29.37
CA VAL A 140 14.80 -15.59 -29.47
C VAL A 140 15.29 -14.49 -28.51
N VAL A 141 14.41 -13.63 -28.01
CA VAL A 141 14.79 -12.57 -27.05
C VAL A 141 15.18 -13.15 -25.68
N VAL A 142 14.71 -14.35 -25.34
CA VAL A 142 14.99 -15.01 -24.06
C VAL A 142 16.27 -15.84 -24.22
N THR A 143 17.39 -15.33 -23.71
CA THR A 143 18.71 -15.97 -23.85
C THR A 143 18.89 -17.27 -23.04
N ALA A 144 17.88 -17.65 -22.24
CA ALA A 144 17.88 -18.84 -21.40
C ALA A 144 16.57 -19.61 -21.51
N ASP A 145 16.64 -20.93 -21.37
CA ASP A 145 15.45 -21.79 -21.37
C ASP A 145 14.47 -21.36 -20.27
N ARG A 146 13.16 -21.36 -20.59
CA ARG A 146 12.09 -21.03 -19.64
C ARG A 146 11.95 -22.12 -18.57
N ASP A 147 12.74 -21.98 -17.52
CA ASP A 147 12.71 -22.87 -16.36
C ASP A 147 11.59 -22.48 -15.37
N THR A 148 10.37 -22.97 -15.59
CA THR A 148 9.22 -22.72 -14.69
C THR A 148 8.90 -23.95 -13.86
N LYS A 149 8.47 -23.76 -12.61
CA LYS A 149 8.13 -24.86 -11.70
C LYS A 149 6.63 -24.90 -11.39
N PRO A 150 6.04 -26.07 -11.10
CA PRO A 150 4.61 -26.17 -10.78
C PRO A 150 4.15 -25.31 -9.59
N GLN A 151 5.04 -25.00 -8.63
CA GLN A 151 4.74 -24.10 -7.52
C GLN A 151 4.80 -22.60 -7.86
N ASP A 152 5.35 -22.25 -9.03
CA ASP A 152 5.46 -20.86 -9.44
C ASP A 152 4.07 -20.29 -9.78
N PHE A 153 3.91 -18.99 -9.62
CA PHE A 153 2.64 -18.31 -9.85
C PHE A 153 2.82 -17.02 -10.65
N VAL A 154 1.84 -16.73 -11.51
CA VAL A 154 1.85 -15.53 -12.36
C VAL A 154 1.35 -14.33 -11.57
N ILE A 155 2.14 -13.26 -11.58
CA ILE A 155 1.80 -11.97 -10.99
C ILE A 155 1.16 -11.06 -12.04
N GLY A 156 -0.02 -10.55 -11.70
CA GLY A 156 -0.68 -9.49 -12.45
C GLY A 156 -0.02 -8.13 -12.28
N ILE A 157 -0.07 -7.28 -13.30
CA ILE A 157 0.25 -5.85 -13.16
C ILE A 157 -1.07 -5.08 -13.18
N PRO A 158 -1.49 -4.44 -12.08
CA PRO A 158 -2.80 -3.80 -12.04
C PRO A 158 -2.88 -2.66 -13.07
N SER A 159 -4.10 -2.40 -13.57
CA SER A 159 -4.33 -1.25 -14.45
C SER A 159 -4.18 0.05 -13.67
N ARG A 160 -3.70 1.09 -14.34
CA ARG A 160 -3.70 2.47 -13.81
C ARG A 160 -5.06 3.17 -13.95
N PHE A 161 -6.02 2.55 -14.61
CA PHE A 161 -7.34 3.12 -14.83
C PHE A 161 -8.35 2.60 -13.83
N ASN A 162 -9.24 3.49 -13.38
CA ASN A 162 -10.40 3.09 -12.61
C ASN A 162 -11.45 2.39 -13.50
N PRO A 163 -12.26 1.49 -12.92
CA PRO A 163 -13.37 0.86 -13.63
C PRO A 163 -14.32 1.90 -14.22
N ASP A 164 -14.80 1.66 -15.44
CA ASP A 164 -15.77 2.55 -16.09
C ASP A 164 -17.19 1.96 -15.98
N PRO A 165 -18.20 2.70 -15.47
CA PRO A 165 -19.56 2.18 -15.38
C PRO A 165 -20.13 1.69 -16.71
N ARG A 166 -19.72 2.29 -17.83
CA ARG A 166 -20.13 1.92 -19.20
C ARG A 166 -19.65 0.54 -19.61
N ALA A 167 -18.73 -0.06 -18.86
CA ALA A 167 -18.35 -1.45 -19.07
C ALA A 167 -19.54 -2.42 -18.95
N LEU A 168 -20.64 -2.03 -18.27
CA LEU A 168 -21.90 -2.79 -18.19
C LEU A 168 -22.65 -2.83 -19.53
N GLU A 169 -22.39 -1.91 -20.44
CA GLU A 169 -23.11 -1.82 -21.71
C GLU A 169 -22.75 -3.00 -22.62
N THR A 170 -23.79 -3.66 -23.12
CA THR A 170 -23.68 -4.81 -24.02
C THR A 170 -23.72 -4.40 -25.50
N LYS A 171 -24.28 -3.22 -25.80
CA LYS A 171 -24.33 -2.62 -27.13
C LYS A 171 -23.02 -1.91 -27.42
N ARG A 172 -22.16 -2.58 -28.20
CA ARG A 172 -20.81 -2.11 -28.52
C ARG A 172 -20.66 -2.01 -30.04
N PRO A 173 -20.46 -0.81 -30.61
CA PRO A 173 -20.49 -0.60 -32.05
C PRO A 173 -19.30 -1.22 -32.80
N TYR A 174 -18.15 -1.39 -32.15
CA TYR A 174 -16.95 -1.93 -32.79
C TYR A 174 -16.77 -3.42 -32.47
N LEU A 175 -16.37 -4.21 -33.47
CA LEU A 175 -16.05 -5.62 -33.31
C LEU A 175 -14.71 -5.80 -32.57
N LEU A 176 -13.66 -5.15 -33.07
CA LEU A 176 -12.28 -5.44 -32.68
C LEU A 176 -11.48 -4.16 -32.44
N TYR A 177 -10.67 -4.14 -31.38
CA TYR A 177 -9.78 -3.03 -31.08
C TYR A 177 -8.38 -3.49 -30.71
N PHE A 178 -7.38 -2.82 -31.28
CA PHE A 178 -5.99 -2.88 -30.85
C PHE A 178 -5.30 -1.54 -31.07
N ALA A 179 -4.42 -1.22 -30.14
CA ALA A 179 -3.48 -0.14 -30.37
C ALA A 179 -2.13 -0.39 -29.70
N GLY A 180 -1.06 -0.19 -30.45
CA GLY A 180 0.30 -0.39 -29.94
C GLY A 180 1.35 -0.33 -31.04
N SER A 181 2.61 -0.21 -30.62
CA SER A 181 3.75 -0.21 -31.53
C SER A 181 3.99 -1.60 -32.15
N PRO A 182 4.60 -1.69 -33.34
CA PRO A 182 4.94 -2.94 -34.03
C PRO A 182 6.18 -3.62 -33.43
N ASN A 183 6.20 -3.83 -32.11
CA ASN A 183 7.39 -4.26 -31.35
C ASN A 183 7.43 -5.76 -31.00
N SER A 184 6.59 -6.58 -31.64
CA SER A 184 6.64 -8.05 -31.60
C SER A 184 6.17 -8.61 -32.95
N CYS A 185 6.43 -9.88 -33.23
CA CYS A 185 5.96 -10.53 -34.45
C CYS A 185 4.42 -10.52 -34.53
N ALA A 186 3.73 -10.89 -33.45
CA ALA A 186 2.27 -10.88 -33.41
C ALA A 186 1.68 -9.49 -33.70
N ARG A 187 2.25 -8.42 -33.09
CA ARG A 187 1.80 -7.03 -33.35
C ARG A 187 2.07 -6.60 -34.78
N ARG A 188 3.23 -6.97 -35.35
CA ARG A 188 3.56 -6.69 -36.76
C ARG A 188 2.58 -7.38 -37.70
N ARG A 189 2.26 -8.66 -37.47
CA ARG A 189 1.28 -9.41 -38.27
C ARG A 189 -0.11 -8.78 -38.18
N VAL A 190 -0.60 -8.47 -36.97
CA VAL A 190 -1.90 -7.81 -36.78
C VAL A 190 -1.94 -6.44 -37.46
N LEU A 191 -0.92 -5.61 -37.28
CA LEU A 191 -0.86 -4.28 -37.90
C LEU A 191 -0.80 -4.40 -39.44
N ALA A 192 -0.01 -5.32 -39.99
CA ALA A 192 0.03 -5.54 -41.44
C ALA A 192 -1.31 -6.04 -41.99
N HIS A 193 -2.04 -6.85 -41.21
CA HIS A 193 -3.30 -7.44 -41.65
C HIS A 193 -4.51 -6.50 -41.46
N LEU A 194 -4.53 -5.66 -40.42
CA LEU A 194 -5.72 -4.94 -39.97
C LEU A 194 -5.56 -3.42 -39.81
N ASP A 195 -4.35 -2.85 -39.87
CA ASP A 195 -4.14 -1.40 -39.82
C ASP A 195 -4.29 -0.79 -41.23
N PRO A 196 -5.33 0.02 -41.51
CA PRO A 196 -5.54 0.60 -42.83
C PRO A 196 -4.40 1.52 -43.27
N GLU A 197 -3.72 2.21 -42.32
CA GLU A 197 -2.58 3.07 -42.64
C GLU A 197 -1.34 2.27 -43.09
N ARG A 198 -1.35 0.95 -42.89
CA ARG A 198 -0.26 0.02 -43.25
C ARG A 198 -0.66 -0.96 -44.36
N GLY A 199 -1.77 -0.72 -45.04
CA GLY A 199 -2.27 -1.58 -46.12
C GLY A 199 -3.10 -2.78 -45.66
N GLY A 200 -3.50 -2.81 -44.39
CA GLY A 200 -4.40 -3.82 -43.84
C GLY A 200 -5.86 -3.62 -44.28
N VAL A 201 -6.70 -4.60 -43.95
CA VAL A 201 -8.13 -4.59 -44.31
C VAL A 201 -8.83 -3.41 -43.64
N ASN A 202 -9.45 -2.55 -44.44
CA ASN A 202 -10.22 -1.40 -43.94
C ASN A 202 -11.68 -1.79 -43.68
N ARG A 203 -12.04 -1.96 -42.40
CA ARG A 203 -13.41 -2.19 -41.93
C ARG A 203 -13.81 -1.11 -40.92
N SER A 204 -15.04 -0.60 -41.01
CA SER A 204 -15.54 0.45 -40.11
C SER A 204 -15.72 -0.02 -38.66
N ASP A 205 -15.89 -1.33 -38.44
CA ASP A 205 -16.06 -1.95 -37.12
C ASP A 205 -14.76 -2.53 -36.54
N ILE A 206 -13.61 -2.37 -37.22
CA ILE A 206 -12.29 -2.80 -36.74
C ILE A 206 -11.41 -1.58 -36.53
N LEU A 207 -10.87 -1.45 -35.31
CA LEU A 207 -10.05 -0.33 -34.90
C LEU A 207 -8.64 -0.83 -34.55
N VAL A 208 -7.73 -0.80 -35.52
CA VAL A 208 -6.33 -1.21 -35.32
C VAL A 208 -5.43 -0.05 -35.71
N THR A 209 -4.54 0.38 -34.81
CA THR A 209 -3.68 1.55 -35.07
C THR A 209 -2.42 1.57 -34.22
N THR A 210 -1.37 2.24 -34.70
CA THR A 210 -0.22 2.61 -33.87
C THR A 210 -0.37 3.99 -33.21
N ARG A 211 -1.47 4.71 -33.47
CA ARG A 211 -1.66 6.11 -33.08
C ARG A 211 -2.86 6.26 -32.16
N ILE A 212 -2.62 6.66 -30.91
CA ILE A 212 -3.66 7.09 -29.97
C ILE A 212 -3.31 8.49 -29.47
N ARG A 213 -4.30 9.38 -29.39
CA ARG A 213 -4.15 10.73 -28.82
C ARG A 213 -4.62 10.78 -27.36
N GLY A 214 -3.94 10.01 -26.50
CA GLY A 214 -4.09 10.04 -25.04
C GLY A 214 -5.14 9.09 -24.44
N ASP A 215 -5.19 9.11 -23.10
CA ASP A 215 -5.92 8.12 -22.28
C ASP A 215 -7.43 8.13 -22.49
N ARG A 216 -8.02 9.30 -22.73
CA ARG A 216 -9.47 9.43 -22.92
C ARG A 216 -9.92 8.67 -24.16
N GLU A 217 -9.21 8.83 -25.27
CA GLU A 217 -9.50 8.15 -26.52
C GLU A 217 -9.30 6.63 -26.39
N TYR A 218 -8.20 6.21 -25.76
CA TYR A 218 -7.92 4.78 -25.51
C TYR A 218 -9.05 4.11 -24.73
N ARG A 219 -9.42 4.70 -23.58
CA ARG A 219 -10.52 4.19 -22.74
C ARG A 219 -11.84 4.18 -23.48
N GLN A 220 -12.11 5.22 -24.28
CA GLN A 220 -13.32 5.31 -25.08
C GLN A 220 -13.43 4.15 -26.07
N ARG A 221 -12.34 3.83 -26.77
CA ARG A 221 -12.30 2.71 -27.71
C ARG A 221 -12.43 1.36 -27.01
N LEU A 222 -11.83 1.18 -25.82
CA LEU A 222 -11.96 -0.05 -25.04
C LEU A 222 -13.42 -0.35 -24.67
N TRP A 223 -14.16 0.61 -24.09
CA TRP A 223 -15.55 0.33 -23.68
C TRP A 223 -16.51 0.22 -24.87
N ALA A 224 -16.24 0.90 -25.99
CA ALA A 224 -17.09 0.85 -27.18
C ALA A 224 -16.87 -0.42 -28.04
N THR A 225 -15.92 -1.28 -27.69
CA THR A 225 -15.53 -2.44 -28.51
C THR A 225 -15.92 -3.76 -27.86
N LYS A 226 -16.36 -4.73 -28.67
CA LYS A 226 -16.71 -6.10 -28.25
C LYS A 226 -15.48 -6.91 -27.83
N PHE A 227 -14.45 -6.97 -28.68
CA PHE A 227 -13.23 -7.76 -28.48
C PHE A 227 -11.97 -6.88 -28.56
N CYS A 228 -11.02 -7.07 -27.63
CA CYS A 228 -9.80 -6.27 -27.59
C CYS A 228 -8.56 -7.17 -27.57
N LEU A 229 -7.60 -6.89 -28.45
CA LEU A 229 -6.41 -7.71 -28.58
C LEU A 229 -5.40 -7.45 -27.45
N VAL A 230 -4.94 -8.55 -26.85
CA VAL A 230 -3.88 -8.60 -25.84
C VAL A 230 -2.74 -9.43 -26.44
N MET A 231 -1.62 -8.77 -26.74
CA MET A 231 -0.47 -9.38 -27.42
C MET A 231 0.84 -8.90 -26.82
N CYS A 232 1.81 -9.80 -26.68
CA CYS A 232 3.17 -9.49 -26.26
C CYS A 232 3.75 -8.33 -27.07
N GLY A 233 4.53 -7.47 -26.41
CA GLY A 233 5.23 -6.34 -27.03
C GLY A 233 6.73 -6.49 -26.87
N SER A 234 7.42 -5.39 -26.56
CA SER A 234 8.84 -5.43 -26.18
C SER A 234 9.07 -6.17 -24.86
N SER A 235 8.07 -6.21 -23.98
CA SER A 235 8.04 -7.10 -22.82
C SER A 235 7.15 -8.31 -23.11
N HIS A 236 7.58 -9.48 -22.63
CA HIS A 236 6.80 -10.72 -22.76
C HIS A 236 5.48 -10.66 -21.98
N THR A 237 5.41 -9.84 -20.94
CA THR A 237 4.30 -9.84 -19.96
C THR A 237 3.38 -8.65 -20.19
N ASN A 238 2.50 -8.79 -21.19
CA ASN A 238 1.50 -7.78 -21.55
C ASN A 238 0.31 -7.74 -20.57
N ASN A 239 0.56 -7.98 -19.28
CA ASN A 239 -0.45 -8.10 -18.24
C ASN A 239 -1.20 -6.77 -18.00
N VAL A 240 -0.54 -5.60 -18.15
CA VAL A 240 -1.20 -4.29 -17.96
C VAL A 240 -2.42 -4.13 -18.90
N ARG A 241 -2.26 -4.49 -20.17
CA ARG A 241 -3.34 -4.36 -21.16
C ARG A 241 -4.48 -5.32 -20.89
N LEU A 242 -4.17 -6.52 -20.38
CA LEU A 242 -5.20 -7.48 -19.99
C LEU A 242 -6.17 -6.85 -18.99
N TYR A 243 -5.65 -6.14 -17.99
CA TYR A 243 -6.49 -5.46 -17.00
C TYR A 243 -7.22 -4.24 -17.55
N ASP A 244 -6.59 -3.41 -18.39
CA ASP A 244 -7.28 -2.29 -19.06
C ASP A 244 -8.53 -2.76 -19.80
N VAL A 245 -8.40 -3.87 -20.54
CA VAL A 245 -9.45 -4.49 -21.34
C VAL A 245 -10.58 -5.02 -20.46
N ILE A 246 -10.25 -5.77 -19.41
CA ILE A 246 -11.23 -6.34 -18.47
C ILE A 246 -12.01 -5.22 -17.75
N LEU A 247 -11.33 -4.17 -17.27
CA LEU A 247 -11.95 -3.07 -16.53
C LEU A 247 -12.93 -2.24 -17.36
N HIS A 248 -12.75 -2.20 -18.68
CA HIS A 248 -13.66 -1.51 -19.60
C HIS A 248 -14.70 -2.47 -20.23
N GLY A 249 -14.74 -3.73 -19.75
CA GLY A 249 -15.71 -4.74 -20.17
C GLY A 249 -15.51 -5.20 -21.62
N CYS A 250 -14.34 -4.99 -22.20
CA CYS A 250 -14.03 -5.53 -23.53
C CYS A 250 -13.54 -6.97 -23.37
N ILE A 251 -14.02 -7.91 -24.18
CA ILE A 251 -13.62 -9.32 -24.07
C ILE A 251 -12.16 -9.45 -24.54
N PRO A 252 -11.21 -9.92 -23.70
CA PRO A 252 -9.83 -10.11 -24.10
C PRO A 252 -9.70 -11.18 -25.18
N VAL A 253 -8.95 -10.84 -26.23
CA VAL A 253 -8.46 -11.80 -27.23
C VAL A 253 -6.95 -11.86 -27.08
N ILE A 254 -6.48 -12.89 -26.38
CA ILE A 254 -5.08 -13.11 -26.07
C ILE A 254 -4.45 -13.84 -27.25
N ILE A 255 -3.50 -13.19 -27.92
CA ILE A 255 -2.73 -13.81 -29.01
C ILE A 255 -1.31 -14.02 -28.50
N SER A 256 -0.98 -15.28 -28.21
CA SER A 256 0.33 -15.70 -27.71
C SER A 256 0.50 -17.21 -27.86
N ASP A 257 1.75 -17.67 -27.91
CA ASP A 257 2.09 -19.09 -27.88
C ASP A 257 2.35 -19.63 -26.47
N ASP A 258 2.64 -18.76 -25.49
CA ASP A 258 3.24 -19.14 -24.21
C ASP A 258 2.75 -18.29 -23.02
N PHE A 259 1.55 -17.73 -23.14
CA PHE A 259 0.92 -16.89 -22.12
C PHE A 259 0.13 -17.71 -21.09
N GLU A 260 0.62 -17.74 -19.86
CA GLU A 260 -0.18 -18.16 -18.70
C GLU A 260 -0.88 -16.95 -18.08
N PRO A 261 -2.21 -16.94 -17.98
CA PRO A 261 -2.92 -15.83 -17.37
C PRO A 261 -2.81 -15.85 -15.83
N PRO A 262 -2.93 -14.69 -15.15
CA PRO A 262 -2.87 -14.61 -13.69
C PRO A 262 -4.08 -15.28 -13.04
N LEU A 263 -3.88 -15.83 -11.83
CA LEU A 263 -4.91 -16.49 -11.02
C LEU A 263 -5.75 -17.53 -11.79
N PRO A 264 -5.13 -18.45 -12.57
CA PRO A 264 -5.88 -19.35 -13.45
C PRO A 264 -6.72 -20.39 -12.69
N ASP A 265 -6.43 -20.61 -11.41
CA ASP A 265 -7.19 -21.49 -10.53
C ASP A 265 -8.46 -20.83 -9.98
N TRP A 266 -8.58 -19.50 -10.07
CA TRP A 266 -9.71 -18.72 -9.55
C TRP A 266 -10.61 -18.18 -10.66
N LEU A 267 -10.01 -17.81 -11.79
CA LEU A 267 -10.70 -17.27 -12.95
C LEU A 267 -10.82 -18.35 -14.01
N SER A 268 -12.05 -18.66 -14.40
CA SER A 268 -12.32 -19.52 -15.54
C SER A 268 -12.03 -18.76 -16.84
N TRP A 269 -10.75 -18.67 -17.22
CA TRP A 269 -10.29 -17.83 -18.34
C TRP A 269 -10.98 -18.15 -19.68
N ASN A 270 -11.32 -19.41 -19.93
CA ASN A 270 -12.07 -19.82 -21.13
C ASN A 270 -13.49 -19.21 -21.20
N ASP A 271 -14.04 -18.80 -20.06
CA ASP A 271 -15.38 -18.21 -19.99
C ASP A 271 -15.39 -16.70 -20.23
N ILE A 272 -14.23 -16.04 -20.12
CA ILE A 272 -14.13 -14.58 -20.13
C ILE A 272 -13.15 -14.06 -21.19
N ALA A 273 -12.33 -14.92 -21.82
CA ALA A 273 -11.33 -14.54 -22.80
C ALA A 273 -11.26 -15.56 -23.96
N ILE A 274 -10.67 -15.12 -25.07
CA ILE A 274 -10.40 -15.94 -26.26
C ILE A 274 -8.87 -16.07 -26.38
N PHE A 275 -8.39 -17.28 -26.59
CA PHE A 275 -6.97 -17.56 -26.79
C PHE A 275 -6.73 -18.01 -28.23
N LEU A 276 -5.74 -17.40 -28.88
CA LEU A 276 -5.36 -17.67 -30.26
C LEU A 276 -3.83 -17.73 -30.37
N ARG A 277 -3.33 -18.50 -31.33
CA ARG A 277 -1.91 -18.46 -31.70
C ARG A 277 -1.65 -17.38 -32.75
N PRO A 278 -0.41 -16.87 -32.86
CA PRO A 278 -0.03 -15.93 -33.92
C PRO A 278 -0.30 -16.45 -35.35
N THR A 279 -0.28 -17.77 -35.55
CA THR A 279 -0.66 -18.41 -36.84
C THR A 279 -2.12 -18.17 -37.23
N MET A 280 -2.99 -17.87 -36.28
CA MET A 280 -4.43 -17.67 -36.50
C MET A 280 -4.80 -16.20 -36.79
N ILE A 281 -3.81 -15.29 -36.79
CA ILE A 281 -4.03 -13.87 -37.12
C ILE A 281 -4.74 -13.66 -38.48
N PRO A 282 -4.42 -14.42 -39.56
CA PRO A 282 -5.13 -14.27 -40.83
C PRO A 282 -6.63 -14.60 -40.75
N ASP A 283 -7.03 -15.50 -39.86
CA ASP A 283 -8.42 -15.91 -39.67
C ASP A 283 -9.12 -15.15 -38.53
N LEU A 284 -8.42 -14.21 -37.88
CA LEU A 284 -8.86 -13.51 -36.68
C LEU A 284 -10.25 -12.87 -36.85
N GLU A 285 -10.48 -12.15 -37.95
CA GLU A 285 -11.78 -11.54 -38.23
C GLU A 285 -12.89 -12.61 -38.35
N SER A 286 -12.63 -13.68 -39.11
CA SER A 286 -13.57 -14.78 -39.32
C SER A 286 -13.93 -15.47 -37.99
N ILE A 287 -12.92 -15.77 -37.17
CA ILE A 287 -13.08 -16.39 -35.86
C ILE A 287 -13.98 -15.52 -34.97
N LEU A 288 -13.66 -14.22 -34.84
CA LEU A 288 -14.44 -13.33 -33.98
C LEU A 288 -15.89 -13.14 -34.47
N ARG A 289 -16.11 -13.14 -35.79
CA ARG A 289 -17.45 -13.07 -36.38
C ARG A 289 -18.23 -14.37 -36.27
N SER A 290 -17.56 -15.52 -36.16
CA SER A 290 -18.21 -16.82 -35.95
C SER A 290 -18.82 -16.98 -34.55
N ILE A 291 -18.44 -16.12 -33.59
CA ILE A 291 -18.96 -16.11 -32.23
C ILE A 291 -20.38 -15.57 -32.25
N THR A 292 -21.35 -16.39 -31.85
CA THR A 292 -22.74 -15.96 -31.74
C THR A 292 -22.90 -14.85 -30.70
N ASP A 293 -23.87 -13.96 -30.91
CA ASP A 293 -24.12 -12.88 -29.95
C ASP A 293 -24.48 -13.41 -28.56
N ASP A 294 -25.21 -14.52 -28.46
CA ASP A 294 -25.53 -15.16 -27.17
C ASP A 294 -24.27 -15.59 -26.42
N ARG A 295 -23.34 -16.26 -27.12
CA ARG A 295 -22.06 -16.67 -26.53
C ARG A 295 -21.25 -15.45 -26.10
N ARG A 296 -21.17 -14.42 -26.96
CA ARG A 296 -20.46 -13.17 -26.66
C ARG A 296 -21.07 -12.46 -25.44
N LEU A 297 -22.40 -12.37 -25.36
CA LEU A 297 -23.10 -11.74 -24.23
C LEU A 297 -22.86 -12.51 -22.94
N LEU A 298 -22.87 -13.84 -22.96
CA LEU A 298 -22.53 -14.66 -21.81
C LEU A 298 -21.08 -14.43 -21.36
N MET A 299 -20.12 -14.38 -22.28
CA MET A 299 -18.72 -14.06 -21.97
C MET A 299 -18.60 -12.66 -21.37
N HIS A 300 -19.32 -11.67 -21.92
CA HIS A 300 -19.35 -10.30 -21.40
C HIS A 300 -19.97 -10.23 -20.00
N GLU A 301 -21.09 -10.91 -19.76
CA GLU A 301 -21.74 -10.96 -18.44
C GLU A 301 -20.81 -11.58 -17.40
N ARG A 302 -20.17 -12.71 -17.73
CA ARG A 302 -19.20 -13.37 -16.86
C ARG A 302 -17.99 -12.47 -16.62
N LEU A 303 -17.45 -11.86 -17.67
CA LEU A 303 -16.39 -10.88 -17.57
C LEU A 303 -16.79 -9.78 -16.60
N VAL A 304 -17.99 -9.20 -16.74
CA VAL A 304 -18.51 -8.11 -15.91
C VAL A 304 -18.74 -8.53 -14.45
N LYS A 305 -19.30 -9.71 -14.23
CA LYS A 305 -19.55 -10.27 -12.89
C LYS A 305 -18.23 -10.54 -12.17
N HIS A 306 -17.31 -11.22 -12.86
CA HIS A 306 -15.97 -11.45 -12.34
C HIS A 306 -15.21 -10.15 -12.21
N ARG A 307 -15.47 -9.15 -13.05
CA ARG A 307 -14.91 -7.80 -12.95
C ARG A 307 -15.16 -7.20 -11.58
N PHE A 308 -16.28 -7.42 -10.88
CA PHE A 308 -16.49 -6.84 -9.54
C PHE A 308 -15.68 -7.53 -8.42
N SER A 309 -15.60 -8.88 -8.46
CA SER A 309 -14.73 -9.66 -7.56
C SER A 309 -13.23 -9.45 -7.85
N ALA A 310 -12.93 -9.26 -9.13
CA ALA A 310 -11.67 -8.79 -9.68
C ALA A 310 -11.43 -7.31 -9.31
N MET A 311 -12.43 -6.43 -9.31
CA MET A 311 -12.30 -4.97 -9.11
C MET A 311 -11.93 -4.62 -7.68
N ARG A 312 -12.57 -5.27 -6.70
CA ARG A 312 -12.10 -5.22 -5.31
C ARG A 312 -10.63 -5.62 -5.27
N SER A 313 -10.26 -6.60 -6.08
CA SER A 313 -8.92 -7.12 -6.22
C SER A 313 -8.05 -6.49 -7.32
N PHE A 314 -8.33 -5.32 -7.93
CA PHE A 314 -7.49 -4.80 -9.04
C PHE A 314 -7.42 -3.26 -9.06
N GLU A 315 -7.76 -2.62 -7.95
CA GLU A 315 -7.45 -1.21 -7.69
C GLU A 315 -6.00 -1.08 -7.21
N TRP A 316 -5.18 -0.24 -7.85
CA TRP A 316 -3.76 -0.07 -7.53
C TRP A 316 -3.53 0.32 -6.05
N ARG A 317 -4.48 1.03 -5.43
CA ARG A 317 -4.42 1.49 -4.03
C ARG A 317 -5.14 0.58 -3.04
N GLY A 318 -5.86 -0.45 -3.50
CA GLY A 318 -6.66 -1.34 -2.65
C GLY A 318 -5.88 -2.59 -2.25
N GLY A 319 -5.74 -2.86 -0.95
CA GLY A 319 -5.06 -4.06 -0.42
C GLY A 319 -5.66 -5.40 -0.91
N MET A 320 -6.90 -5.37 -1.40
CA MET A 320 -7.60 -6.55 -1.91
C MET A 320 -6.97 -7.15 -3.19
N PHE A 321 -6.27 -6.38 -4.03
CA PHE A 321 -5.52 -6.93 -5.19
C PHE A 321 -4.41 -7.86 -4.74
N TRP A 322 -3.60 -7.35 -3.85
CA TRP A 322 -2.49 -8.09 -3.29
C TRP A 322 -2.99 -9.28 -2.44
N MET A 323 -4.16 -9.17 -1.80
CA MET A 323 -4.80 -10.30 -1.12
C MET A 323 -5.23 -11.42 -2.08
N ALA A 324 -5.79 -11.11 -3.25
CA ALA A 324 -6.11 -12.13 -4.26
C ALA A 324 -4.84 -12.78 -4.81
N MET A 325 -3.79 -11.99 -5.05
CA MET A 325 -2.48 -12.48 -5.45
C MET A 325 -1.85 -13.41 -4.41
N LEU A 326 -1.89 -13.04 -3.13
CA LEU A 326 -1.42 -13.86 -2.01
C LEU A 326 -2.27 -15.13 -1.83
N SER A 327 -3.57 -15.05 -2.05
CA SER A 327 -4.47 -16.22 -1.94
C SER A 327 -4.26 -17.21 -3.09
N GLY A 328 -4.02 -16.72 -4.31
CA GLY A 328 -3.64 -17.54 -5.45
C GLY A 328 -2.28 -18.20 -5.26
N ALA A 329 -1.28 -17.44 -4.77
CA ALA A 329 0.01 -17.98 -4.37
C ALA A 329 -0.17 -19.07 -3.31
N ALA A 330 -0.92 -18.79 -2.24
CA ALA A 330 -1.19 -19.73 -1.16
C ALA A 330 -1.81 -21.05 -1.67
N GLN A 331 -2.68 -21.03 -2.69
CA GLN A 331 -3.26 -22.24 -3.25
C GLN A 331 -2.25 -23.10 -4.03
N ARG A 332 -1.39 -22.49 -4.85
CA ARG A 332 -0.36 -23.24 -5.58
C ARG A 332 0.68 -23.83 -4.64
N ILE A 333 1.06 -23.06 -3.64
CA ILE A 333 1.98 -23.48 -2.59
C ILE A 333 1.32 -24.54 -1.68
N ALA A 334 0.02 -24.42 -1.43
CA ALA A 334 -0.78 -25.37 -0.66
C ALA A 334 -0.84 -26.77 -1.27
N GLY A 335 -0.86 -26.86 -2.61
CA GLY A 335 -0.89 -28.13 -3.34
C GLY A 335 0.33 -29.03 -3.07
N GLN A 336 1.41 -28.48 -2.52
CA GLN A 336 2.63 -29.22 -2.19
C GLN A 336 2.64 -29.84 -0.78
N LEU A 337 1.66 -29.54 0.08
CA LEU A 337 1.59 -30.06 1.45
C LEU A 337 0.32 -30.89 1.67
N HIS A 338 0.48 -32.21 1.85
CA HIS A 338 -0.57 -33.04 2.43
C HIS A 338 -0.72 -32.71 3.93
N ARG A 339 -1.93 -32.27 4.31
CA ARG A 339 -2.50 -32.05 5.67
C ARG A 339 -2.30 -30.65 6.29
N HIS A 340 -3.34 -29.82 6.24
CA HIS A 340 -3.96 -29.05 7.36
C HIS A 340 -4.71 -27.76 6.88
N PRO A 341 -5.74 -27.27 7.63
CA PRO A 341 -6.76 -26.34 7.12
C PRO A 341 -6.61 -24.84 7.41
N ARG A 342 -5.45 -24.30 7.84
CA ARG A 342 -5.25 -22.84 8.01
C ARG A 342 -3.78 -22.49 7.73
N LYS A 343 -3.49 -21.58 6.79
CA LYS A 343 -2.13 -21.35 6.24
C LYS A 343 -1.66 -19.92 6.53
N GLN A 344 -0.54 -19.77 7.25
CA GLN A 344 0.09 -18.50 7.68
C GLN A 344 1.38 -18.23 6.87
N ILE A 345 1.66 -16.98 6.46
CA ILE A 345 2.80 -16.57 5.59
C ILE A 345 3.64 -15.47 6.28
N ILE A 346 4.86 -15.78 6.71
CA ILE A 346 5.78 -14.76 7.23
C ILE A 346 6.44 -13.97 6.10
N ASP A 347 6.33 -12.65 6.21
CA ASP A 347 7.28 -11.72 5.59
C ASP A 347 8.65 -11.83 6.27
N THR A 348 9.66 -12.37 5.58
CA THR A 348 11.03 -12.42 6.12
C THR A 348 11.78 -11.19 5.66
N TYR A 349 11.34 -10.01 6.12
CA TYR A 349 12.14 -8.79 5.98
C TYR A 349 12.53 -8.11 7.29
N THR A 350 11.98 -8.49 8.45
CA THR A 350 12.16 -7.64 9.65
C THR A 350 13.17 -8.09 10.71
N ARG A 351 13.97 -9.15 10.51
CA ARG A 351 15.01 -9.44 11.53
C ARG A 351 16.27 -10.20 11.10
N LEU A 352 16.26 -10.80 9.91
CA LEU A 352 17.33 -11.70 9.51
C LEU A 352 18.20 -11.10 8.37
N ALA A 353 17.62 -10.31 7.44
CA ALA A 353 18.36 -9.71 6.33
C ALA A 353 19.11 -8.41 6.69
N ALA A 354 18.55 -7.53 7.53
CA ALA A 354 19.04 -6.16 7.70
C ALA A 354 20.50 -6.04 8.24
N GLU A 355 20.94 -6.95 9.12
CA GLU A 355 22.28 -6.87 9.73
C GLU A 355 23.34 -7.64 8.93
N GLY A 356 22.96 -8.74 8.29
CA GLY A 356 23.89 -9.58 7.52
C GLY A 356 24.04 -9.10 6.07
N PHE A 357 22.93 -8.80 5.40
CA PHE A 357 22.90 -8.54 3.97
C PHE A 357 23.52 -7.19 3.59
N THR A 358 23.17 -6.13 4.32
CA THR A 358 23.69 -4.77 4.11
C THR A 358 25.21 -4.70 4.33
N ARG A 359 25.73 -5.44 5.32
CA ARG A 359 27.18 -5.56 5.58
C ARG A 359 27.93 -6.34 4.52
N THR A 360 27.28 -7.33 3.91
CA THR A 360 27.91 -8.22 2.92
C THR A 360 27.87 -7.64 1.50
N VAL A 361 26.76 -7.01 1.09
CA VAL A 361 26.59 -6.46 -0.27
C VAL A 361 27.26 -5.09 -0.42
N GLY A 362 27.18 -4.23 0.59
CA GLY A 362 27.80 -2.89 0.56
C GLY A 362 29.34 -2.92 0.42
N LYS A 363 30.00 -3.97 0.93
CA LYS A 363 31.46 -4.14 0.80
C LYS A 363 31.93 -4.69 -0.55
N TRP A 364 31.03 -5.29 -1.33
CA TRP A 364 31.39 -6.06 -2.54
C TRP A 364 31.12 -5.32 -3.85
N LEU A 365 30.15 -4.41 -3.88
CA LEU A 365 29.77 -3.67 -5.09
C LEU A 365 30.75 -2.55 -5.49
N ASP A 366 31.52 -2.05 -4.52
CA ASP A 366 32.71 -1.21 -4.72
C ASP A 366 33.41 -0.98 -3.35
N PRO A 367 34.71 -1.32 -3.21
CA PRO A 367 35.44 -1.11 -1.96
C PRO A 367 35.63 0.36 -1.58
N THR A 368 35.36 1.29 -2.50
CA THR A 368 35.35 2.74 -2.27
C THR A 368 33.95 3.33 -2.12
N ILE A 369 32.87 2.60 -2.43
CA ILE A 369 31.48 2.99 -2.12
C ILE A 369 31.14 2.60 -0.68
N ASN A 370 31.91 3.14 0.26
CA ASN A 370 31.48 3.15 1.65
C ASN A 370 30.61 4.38 1.96
N GLU A 371 30.53 5.36 1.05
CA GLU A 371 29.88 6.66 1.33
C GLU A 371 28.89 7.16 0.26
N THR A 372 28.99 6.75 -1.00
CA THR A 372 28.29 7.44 -2.12
C THR A 372 26.97 6.81 -2.59
N LEU A 373 26.69 5.53 -2.31
CA LEU A 373 25.40 4.88 -2.67
C LEU A 373 24.22 5.40 -1.82
N ILE A 374 24.52 6.13 -0.74
CA ILE A 374 23.57 6.78 0.15
C ILE A 374 22.87 7.98 -0.55
N SER A 375 23.38 8.47 -1.70
CA SER A 375 22.86 9.70 -2.36
C SER A 375 22.00 9.49 -3.62
N LEU A 376 21.78 8.26 -4.08
CA LEU A 376 20.99 7.97 -5.30
C LEU A 376 19.47 7.82 -5.07
N ARG A 377 18.96 8.39 -3.97
CA ARG A 377 17.52 8.69 -3.82
C ARG A 377 17.12 10.01 -4.48
N SER A 378 18.02 10.75 -5.13
CA SER A 378 17.66 11.94 -5.91
C SER A 378 17.08 11.53 -7.28
N LEU A 379 16.00 12.20 -7.73
CA LEU A 379 15.12 11.90 -8.88
C LEU A 379 14.05 10.83 -8.53
N VAL A 380 12.72 11.08 -8.48
CA VAL A 380 11.84 11.94 -9.29
C VAL A 380 10.60 12.35 -8.48
N GLY A 381 10.13 13.60 -8.64
CA GLY A 381 8.70 13.94 -8.59
C GLY A 381 8.12 14.51 -7.29
N VAL A 382 8.45 15.76 -6.97
CA VAL A 382 7.66 16.56 -6.01
C VAL A 382 6.28 16.86 -6.62
N SER A 383 5.22 16.31 -6.03
CA SER A 383 3.84 16.74 -6.26
C SER A 383 3.40 17.57 -5.05
N LEU A 384 3.48 18.89 -5.18
CA LEU A 384 2.79 19.81 -4.27
C LEU A 384 1.31 19.83 -4.68
N SER A 385 0.45 19.35 -3.78
CA SER A 385 -1.00 19.11 -3.92
C SER A 385 -1.42 17.85 -4.69
N SER A 386 -1.81 16.80 -3.97
CA SER A 386 -2.71 15.75 -4.47
C SER A 386 -4.11 16.05 -3.91
N SER A 387 -5.12 15.96 -4.78
CA SER A 387 -6.52 16.34 -4.52
C SER A 387 -7.28 15.32 -3.66
N GLY A 388 -6.70 14.91 -2.53
CA GLY A 388 -7.25 13.85 -1.66
C GLY A 388 -6.91 13.97 -0.18
N PHE A 389 -6.67 15.17 0.35
CA PHE A 389 -6.57 15.37 1.80
C PHE A 389 -7.98 15.50 2.39
N GLY A 390 -8.36 14.51 3.20
CA GLY A 390 -9.43 14.62 4.19
C GLY A 390 -8.81 14.72 5.59
N CYS A 391 -9.58 15.28 6.52
CA CYS A 391 -9.35 15.54 7.94
C CYS A 391 -8.20 14.77 8.62
N ALA A 392 -7.21 15.51 9.13
CA ALA A 392 -6.17 15.12 10.08
C ALA A 392 -5.55 13.73 9.89
N ASP A 393 -4.86 13.50 8.76
CA ASP A 393 -4.19 12.24 8.46
C ASP A 393 -2.87 12.04 9.27
N ALA A 394 -2.98 11.97 10.59
CA ALA A 394 -1.94 11.37 11.46
C ALA A 394 -1.65 9.91 11.06
N GLU A 395 -2.54 9.29 10.28
CA GLU A 395 -2.41 7.93 9.73
C GLU A 395 -1.14 7.75 8.88
N THR A 396 -0.73 8.80 8.16
CA THR A 396 0.52 8.79 7.39
C THR A 396 1.77 8.60 8.27
N LEU A 397 1.71 9.00 9.54
CA LEU A 397 2.81 8.84 10.50
C LEU A 397 2.75 7.51 11.28
N LEU A 398 1.64 6.77 11.23
CA LEU A 398 1.46 5.54 12.01
C LEU A 398 2.57 4.51 11.83
N PRO A 399 3.08 4.25 10.60
CA PRO A 399 4.19 3.32 10.43
C PRO A 399 5.45 3.75 11.20
N ALA A 400 5.81 5.04 11.12
CA ALA A 400 6.97 5.61 11.79
C ALA A 400 6.77 5.65 13.31
N LEU A 401 5.60 6.08 13.79
CA LEU A 401 5.25 6.09 15.21
C LEU A 401 5.25 4.68 15.81
N ARG A 402 4.76 3.66 15.08
CA ARG A 402 4.78 2.27 15.51
C ARG A 402 6.21 1.73 15.68
N LEU A 403 7.10 2.04 14.73
CA LEU A 403 8.50 1.67 14.83
C LEU A 403 9.20 2.37 15.99
N LEU A 404 8.85 3.64 16.23
CA LEU A 404 9.35 4.41 17.36
C LEU A 404 8.93 3.80 18.71
N VAL A 405 7.65 3.46 18.88
CA VAL A 405 7.14 2.80 20.10
C VAL A 405 7.83 1.46 20.32
N LYS A 406 8.06 0.67 19.26
CA LYS A 406 8.81 -0.61 19.35
C LYS A 406 10.27 -0.45 19.79
N ARG A 407 10.87 0.73 19.60
CA ARG A 407 12.25 1.02 20.07
C ARG A 407 12.31 1.34 21.56
N ARG A 408 11.19 1.66 22.21
CA ARG A 408 11.17 1.87 23.66
C ARG A 408 11.58 0.56 24.36
N PRO A 409 12.55 0.60 25.30
CA PRO A 409 12.95 -0.58 26.04
C PRO A 409 11.73 -1.26 26.67
N TYR A 410 11.65 -2.59 26.58
CA TYR A 410 10.59 -3.43 27.17
C TYR A 410 10.38 -3.23 28.69
N ALA A 411 11.22 -2.42 29.35
CA ALA A 411 11.22 -2.13 30.77
C ALA A 411 10.18 -1.08 31.23
N PHE A 412 9.39 -0.47 30.33
CA PHE A 412 8.33 0.46 30.74
C PHE A 412 6.99 -0.26 30.97
N SER A 413 6.59 -0.34 32.24
CA SER A 413 5.37 -0.99 32.73
C SER A 413 4.07 -0.21 32.47
N LEU A 414 4.13 0.99 31.88
CA LEU A 414 2.96 1.84 31.65
C LEU A 414 2.39 1.68 30.22
N PRO A 415 1.08 1.83 30.01
CA PRO A 415 0.47 1.88 28.68
C PRO A 415 0.96 3.10 27.88
N LEU A 416 0.96 2.98 26.55
CA LEU A 416 1.12 4.12 25.65
C LEU A 416 -0.12 5.02 25.74
N VAL A 417 0.03 6.29 26.09
CA VAL A 417 -1.11 7.21 26.23
C VAL A 417 -1.28 8.07 24.98
N ILE A 418 -2.47 8.02 24.37
CA ILE A 418 -2.84 8.83 23.20
C ILE A 418 -4.12 9.61 23.50
N ILE A 419 -4.16 10.88 23.10
CA ILE A 419 -5.37 11.72 23.13
C ILE A 419 -5.79 11.99 21.68
N ASP A 420 -7.02 11.64 21.35
CA ASP A 420 -7.68 11.89 20.06
C ASP A 420 -8.77 12.94 20.27
N GLY A 421 -8.41 14.21 20.07
CA GLY A 421 -9.31 15.35 20.16
C GLY A 421 -10.01 15.59 18.83
N GLY A 422 -11.34 15.60 18.83
CA GLY A 422 -12.13 15.57 17.60
C GLY A 422 -12.15 14.16 17.01
N ALA A 423 -12.54 13.20 17.85
CA ALA A 423 -12.52 11.79 17.47
C ALA A 423 -13.60 11.45 16.42
N ASN A 424 -14.62 12.31 16.24
CA ASN A 424 -15.73 12.12 15.31
C ASN A 424 -16.35 10.73 15.51
N ILE A 425 -16.48 9.93 14.44
CA ILE A 425 -17.01 8.57 14.49
C ILE A 425 -15.96 7.50 14.89
N GLY A 426 -14.74 7.90 15.23
CA GLY A 426 -13.69 7.02 15.74
C GLY A 426 -12.76 6.40 14.69
N LYS A 427 -12.64 7.00 13.50
CA LYS A 427 -11.74 6.51 12.45
C LYS A 427 -10.27 6.45 12.93
N SER A 428 -9.72 7.60 13.36
CA SER A 428 -8.35 7.68 13.89
C SER A 428 -8.19 6.84 15.17
N SER A 429 -9.20 6.86 16.04
CA SER A 429 -9.24 6.03 17.25
C SER A 429 -9.09 4.53 16.95
N SER A 430 -9.77 4.00 15.91
CA SER A 430 -9.62 2.61 15.47
C SER A 430 -8.20 2.32 15.00
N SER A 431 -7.64 3.19 14.16
CA SER A 431 -6.28 3.07 13.65
C SER A 431 -5.25 3.03 14.79
N PHE A 432 -5.41 3.84 15.84
CA PHE A 432 -4.56 3.80 17.03
C PHE A 432 -4.71 2.50 17.82
N MET A 433 -5.94 2.04 18.03
CA MET A 433 -6.20 0.79 18.76
C MET A 433 -5.65 -0.44 18.05
N GLU A 434 -5.76 -0.51 16.74
CA GLU A 434 -5.21 -1.62 15.94
C GLU A 434 -3.68 -1.57 15.85
N THR A 435 -3.11 -0.37 15.82
CA THR A 435 -1.66 -0.17 15.69
C THR A 435 -0.92 -0.48 16.98
N PHE A 436 -1.43 0.05 18.10
CA PHE A 436 -0.73 0.06 19.40
C PHE A 436 -1.37 -0.86 20.46
N GLY A 437 -2.63 -1.26 20.28
CA GLY A 437 -3.31 -2.21 21.16
C GLY A 437 -3.10 -3.67 20.76
N ASP A 438 -3.61 -4.59 21.59
CA ASP A 438 -3.60 -6.03 21.36
C ASP A 438 -5.00 -6.65 21.56
N VAL A 439 -6.01 -5.94 21.07
CA VAL A 439 -7.43 -6.27 21.26
C VAL A 439 -7.76 -7.67 20.71
N ALA A 440 -7.16 -8.07 19.59
CA ALA A 440 -7.38 -9.37 18.98
C ALA A 440 -6.90 -10.52 19.87
N TYR A 441 -5.71 -10.40 20.46
CA TYR A 441 -5.17 -11.38 21.40
C TYR A 441 -6.05 -11.48 22.66
N ARG A 442 -6.44 -10.35 23.25
CA ARG A 442 -7.28 -10.34 24.45
C ARG A 442 -8.65 -11.01 24.24
N ARG A 443 -9.24 -10.88 23.04
CA ARG A 443 -10.47 -11.61 22.68
C ARG A 443 -10.26 -13.13 22.67
N VAL A 444 -9.11 -13.59 22.19
CA VAL A 444 -8.77 -15.03 22.16
C VAL A 444 -8.61 -15.55 23.59
N VAL A 445 -7.91 -14.82 24.46
CA VAL A 445 -7.72 -15.18 25.88
C VAL A 445 -9.06 -15.23 26.62
N GLN A 446 -9.93 -14.22 26.45
CA GLN A 446 -11.23 -14.16 27.13
C GLN A 446 -12.17 -15.30 26.71
N ARG A 447 -12.11 -15.74 25.44
CA ARG A 447 -12.94 -16.85 24.92
C ARG A 447 -12.40 -18.24 25.30
N ALA A 448 -11.08 -18.39 25.40
CA ALA A 448 -10.45 -19.68 25.70
C ALA A 448 -10.51 -20.07 27.19
N GLY A 449 -10.82 -19.10 28.07
CA GLY A 449 -10.69 -19.26 29.53
C GLY A 449 -9.22 -19.21 29.95
N GLU A 450 -8.94 -18.57 31.09
CA GLU A 450 -7.57 -18.31 31.59
C GLU A 450 -6.68 -19.56 31.73
N ALA A 451 -7.27 -20.77 31.66
CA ALA A 451 -6.60 -22.04 31.91
C ALA A 451 -6.11 -22.80 30.65
N ILE A 452 -6.39 -22.36 29.40
CA ILE A 452 -6.19 -23.22 28.21
C ILE A 452 -5.24 -22.63 27.14
N ILE A 453 -4.35 -21.70 27.48
CA ILE A 453 -3.28 -21.30 26.55
C ILE A 453 -1.94 -21.18 27.30
N PRO A 454 -1.05 -22.19 27.25
CA PRO A 454 0.32 -22.04 27.72
C PRO A 454 1.07 -21.14 26.71
N CYS A 455 1.04 -19.84 26.95
CA CYS A 455 1.76 -18.84 26.17
C CYS A 455 3.25 -18.83 26.56
N ILE A 456 4.12 -19.27 25.65
CA ILE A 456 5.58 -19.38 25.87
C ILE A 456 6.28 -18.00 25.79
N VAL A 457 5.66 -17.01 25.14
CA VAL A 457 6.18 -15.63 25.07
C VAL A 457 5.01 -14.67 25.26
N CYS A 458 4.69 -14.37 26.51
CA CYS A 458 3.74 -13.33 26.85
C CYS A 458 4.51 -12.11 27.37
N PRO A 459 4.45 -10.95 26.70
CA PRO A 459 4.89 -9.71 27.31
C PRO A 459 3.80 -9.28 28.29
N ARG A 460 4.14 -9.33 29.58
CA ARG A 460 3.36 -8.99 30.78
C ARG A 460 2.61 -10.15 31.43
N GLU A 461 2.71 -10.14 32.76
CA GLU A 461 1.68 -10.68 33.65
C GLU A 461 0.32 -10.14 33.20
N LEU A 462 -0.71 -10.99 33.24
CA LEU A 462 -2.04 -10.87 32.63
C LEU A 462 -2.90 -9.64 33.04
N GLY A 463 -2.34 -8.57 33.61
CA GLY A 463 -3.07 -7.39 34.09
C GLY A 463 -2.44 -6.06 33.69
N GLY A 464 -2.81 -5.51 32.53
CA GLY A 464 -2.48 -4.13 32.15
C GLY A 464 -2.73 -3.83 30.67
N TRP A 465 -3.07 -2.59 30.34
CA TRP A 465 -3.33 -2.13 28.96
C TRP A 465 -2.03 -1.82 28.19
N ASN A 466 -2.02 -2.09 26.89
CA ASN A 466 -0.90 -1.70 26.01
C ASN A 466 -1.03 -0.24 25.57
N ILE A 467 -2.27 0.20 25.39
CA ILE A 467 -2.64 1.57 25.02
C ILE A 467 -3.72 2.07 25.99
N LEU A 468 -3.61 3.34 26.37
CA LEU A 468 -4.69 4.14 26.93
C LEU A 468 -5.02 5.25 25.92
N LEU A 469 -6.13 5.09 25.20
CA LEU A 469 -6.65 6.04 24.23
C LEU A 469 -7.81 6.83 24.86
N ILE A 470 -7.66 8.15 24.89
CA ILE A 470 -8.70 9.09 25.31
C ILE A 470 -9.28 9.75 24.06
N SER A 471 -10.51 9.40 23.68
CA SER A 471 -11.20 9.94 22.52
C SER A 471 -12.19 11.02 22.99
N VAL A 472 -12.04 12.25 22.52
CA VAL A 472 -12.85 13.41 22.94
C VAL A 472 -13.73 13.86 21.78
N GLU A 473 -15.05 13.84 21.99
CA GLU A 473 -16.03 14.15 20.94
C GLU A 473 -17.29 14.82 21.54
N PRO A 474 -17.61 16.08 21.17
CA PRO A 474 -18.76 16.80 21.72
C PRO A 474 -20.11 16.45 21.10
N HIS A 475 -20.17 16.13 19.81
CA HIS A 475 -21.42 15.94 19.08
C HIS A 475 -22.10 14.65 19.53
N SER A 476 -23.40 14.73 19.87
CA SER A 476 -24.13 13.60 20.43
C SER A 476 -24.24 12.40 19.48
N GLY A 477 -24.44 12.66 18.18
CA GLY A 477 -24.50 11.62 17.16
C GLY A 477 -23.15 10.95 16.93
N ASN A 478 -22.11 11.76 16.74
CA ASN A 478 -20.74 11.27 16.52
C ASN A 478 -20.26 10.47 17.73
N PHE A 479 -20.48 10.98 18.95
CA PHE A 479 -20.11 10.28 20.18
C PHE A 479 -20.80 8.92 20.32
N LYS A 480 -22.07 8.82 19.88
CA LYS A 480 -22.78 7.53 19.86
C LYS A 480 -22.13 6.56 18.88
N HIS A 481 -21.80 6.99 17.68
CA HIS A 481 -21.08 6.14 16.71
C HIS A 481 -19.69 5.75 17.18
N LEU A 482 -18.97 6.66 17.83
CA LEU A 482 -17.69 6.37 18.48
C LEU A 482 -17.83 5.30 19.57
N GLN A 483 -18.91 5.33 20.37
CA GLN A 483 -19.21 4.29 21.35
C GLN A 483 -19.56 2.94 20.69
N GLU A 484 -20.30 2.96 19.58
CA GLU A 484 -20.62 1.77 18.78
C GLU A 484 -19.33 1.15 18.20
N ALA A 485 -18.46 1.96 17.60
CA ALA A 485 -17.15 1.54 17.09
C ALA A 485 -16.27 0.95 18.21
N ALA A 486 -16.27 1.56 19.40
CA ALA A 486 -15.54 1.04 20.55
C ALA A 486 -16.09 -0.31 21.05
N LEU A 487 -17.41 -0.49 21.01
CA LEU A 487 -18.08 -1.73 21.38
C LEU A 487 -17.76 -2.85 20.38
N GLU A 488 -17.94 -2.60 19.08
CA GLU A 488 -17.64 -3.54 17.99
C GLU A 488 -16.14 -3.86 17.90
N GLY A 489 -15.32 -2.84 18.12
CA GLY A 489 -13.88 -2.90 18.24
C GLY A 489 -13.42 -3.60 19.52
N HIS A 490 -14.29 -3.83 20.50
CA HIS A 490 -13.96 -4.33 21.84
C HIS A 490 -12.79 -3.57 22.48
N TRP A 491 -12.75 -2.25 22.28
CA TRP A 491 -11.64 -1.39 22.74
C TRP A 491 -11.52 -1.35 24.27
N SER A 492 -12.59 -1.70 24.99
CA SER A 492 -12.59 -1.87 26.44
C SER A 492 -11.69 -3.01 26.96
N LEU A 493 -11.23 -3.90 26.07
CA LEU A 493 -10.20 -4.90 26.40
C LEU A 493 -8.82 -4.25 26.56
N GLU A 494 -8.62 -3.08 25.95
CA GLU A 494 -7.50 -2.17 26.19
C GLU A 494 -8.00 -0.96 27.02
N GLY A 495 -7.15 0.06 27.19
CA GLY A 495 -7.55 1.30 27.81
C GLY A 495 -8.24 2.19 26.81
N TRP A 496 -9.56 2.19 26.77
CA TRP A 496 -10.33 3.19 26.00
C TRP A 496 -11.20 4.04 26.92
N VAL A 497 -11.19 5.34 26.69
CA VAL A 497 -12.06 6.29 27.38
C VAL A 497 -12.66 7.25 26.37
N GLY A 498 -13.96 7.17 26.15
CA GLY A 498 -14.72 8.19 25.43
C GLY A 498 -15.13 9.33 26.36
N VAL A 499 -14.76 10.56 26.02
CA VAL A 499 -15.12 11.78 26.76
C VAL A 499 -16.06 12.63 25.92
N LYS A 500 -17.32 12.73 26.33
CA LYS A 500 -18.32 13.55 25.64
C LYS A 500 -18.18 15.03 26.05
N ALA A 501 -17.24 15.72 25.43
CA ALA A 501 -16.94 17.12 25.66
C ALA A 501 -16.22 17.71 24.44
N ALA A 502 -16.19 19.04 24.33
CA ALA A 502 -15.34 19.74 23.38
C ALA A 502 -14.00 20.08 24.03
N MET A 503 -12.89 19.96 23.28
CA MET A 503 -11.62 20.49 23.76
C MET A 503 -11.61 22.03 23.65
N SER A 504 -11.14 22.68 24.70
CA SER A 504 -11.17 24.14 24.83
C SER A 504 -9.99 24.65 25.68
N ASP A 505 -9.84 25.97 25.75
CA ASP A 505 -8.90 26.68 26.62
C ASP A 505 -9.34 26.72 28.10
N ARG A 506 -10.60 26.35 28.40
CA ARG A 506 -11.16 26.33 29.76
C ARG A 506 -12.13 25.17 30.02
N GLU A 507 -12.19 24.74 31.28
CA GLU A 507 -13.20 23.79 31.76
C GLU A 507 -14.53 24.49 32.01
N GLY A 508 -15.65 23.79 31.74
CA GLY A 508 -16.99 24.32 32.00
C GLY A 508 -17.99 23.90 30.93
N GLU A 509 -18.77 24.87 30.45
CA GLU A 509 -19.73 24.69 29.38
C GLU A 509 -19.46 25.68 28.25
N GLY A 510 -19.62 25.21 27.02
CA GLY A 510 -19.46 25.98 25.79
C GLY A 510 -20.62 25.74 24.85
N LEU A 511 -20.84 26.69 23.96
CA LEU A 511 -21.85 26.57 22.92
C LEU A 511 -21.23 25.91 21.70
N PHE A 512 -21.81 24.81 21.23
CA PHE A 512 -21.32 24.03 20.11
C PHE A 512 -22.30 24.12 18.94
N GLN A 513 -21.82 24.62 17.83
CA GLN A 513 -22.58 24.77 16.60
C GLN A 513 -22.54 23.45 15.83
N ARG A 514 -23.72 22.89 15.52
CA ARG A 514 -23.84 21.69 14.68
C ARG A 514 -24.71 21.91 13.45
N ASN A 515 -24.52 21.06 12.45
CA ASN A 515 -25.41 20.95 11.31
C ASN A 515 -26.54 19.96 11.60
N ALA A 516 -27.77 20.45 11.78
CA ALA A 516 -28.92 19.59 12.09
C ALA A 516 -29.41 18.72 10.92
N GLU A 517 -28.93 18.94 9.70
CA GLU A 517 -29.27 18.11 8.54
C GLU A 517 -28.40 16.86 8.42
N LEU A 518 -27.33 16.77 9.21
CA LEU A 518 -26.37 15.67 9.18
C LEU A 518 -26.52 14.75 10.40
N ASP A 519 -26.60 13.44 10.16
CA ASP A 519 -26.61 12.41 11.22
C ASP A 519 -25.23 12.24 11.87
N VAL A 520 -24.18 12.47 11.06
CA VAL A 520 -22.77 12.58 11.46
C VAL A 520 -22.27 13.94 11.02
N ASP A 521 -21.81 14.75 11.97
CA ASP A 521 -21.37 16.12 11.71
C ASP A 521 -19.90 16.28 12.07
N GLU A 522 -19.02 16.13 11.08
CA GLU A 522 -17.57 16.22 11.26
C GLU A 522 -17.06 17.67 11.28
N VAL A 523 -17.90 18.65 10.94
CA VAL A 523 -17.51 20.07 10.83
C VAL A 523 -18.10 20.95 11.94
N GLY A 524 -18.51 20.33 13.05
CA GLY A 524 -19.09 21.05 14.19
C GLY A 524 -18.06 21.89 14.94
N VAL A 525 -18.42 23.12 15.30
CA VAL A 525 -17.48 24.11 15.84
C VAL A 525 -17.88 24.56 17.25
N LEU A 526 -16.92 24.62 18.17
CA LEU A 526 -17.11 25.26 19.47
C LEU A 526 -17.07 26.80 19.31
N LEU A 527 -18.14 27.48 19.69
CA LEU A 527 -18.28 28.93 19.60
C LEU A 527 -17.53 29.65 20.73
N GLU A 528 -16.98 30.82 20.42
CA GLU A 528 -16.11 31.57 21.34
C GLU A 528 -16.87 32.45 22.33
N ASP A 529 -17.98 33.05 21.88
CA ASP A 529 -18.83 33.96 22.67
C ASP A 529 -20.31 33.57 22.56
N ARG A 530 -21.06 33.78 23.65
CA ARG A 530 -22.52 33.62 23.68
C ARG A 530 -23.24 34.61 22.78
N SER A 531 -22.59 35.73 22.43
CA SER A 531 -23.12 36.70 21.47
C SER A 531 -23.15 36.18 20.03
N GLU A 532 -22.26 35.24 19.66
CA GLU A 532 -22.23 34.62 18.32
C GLU A 532 -23.38 33.63 18.12
N ALA A 533 -23.98 33.14 19.21
CA ALA A 533 -25.04 32.13 19.15
C ALA A 533 -26.35 32.61 18.50
N SER A 534 -26.56 33.93 18.38
CA SER A 534 -27.73 34.47 17.69
C SER A 534 -27.67 34.31 16.16
N ASP A 535 -26.47 34.14 15.61
CA ASP A 535 -26.25 34.09 14.16
C ASP A 535 -26.30 32.67 13.59
N TYR A 536 -26.38 31.66 14.47
CA TYR A 536 -26.37 30.27 14.06
C TYR A 536 -27.61 29.49 14.51
N GLN A 537 -28.07 28.57 13.66
CA GLN A 537 -29.15 27.62 13.97
C GLN A 537 -28.57 26.31 14.52
N ASN A 538 -29.20 25.69 15.52
CA ASN A 538 -28.78 24.39 16.11
C ASN A 538 -27.49 24.45 16.94
N VAL A 539 -27.52 25.28 17.98
CA VAL A 539 -26.46 25.38 18.98
C VAL A 539 -26.80 24.49 20.18
N ASP A 540 -25.92 23.57 20.54
CA ASP A 540 -26.04 22.74 21.73
C ASP A 540 -25.10 23.24 22.84
N LEU A 541 -25.53 23.12 24.10
CA LEU A 541 -24.65 23.36 25.25
C LEU A 541 -23.86 22.08 25.53
N VAL A 542 -22.54 22.13 25.37
CA VAL A 542 -21.65 20.99 25.59
C VAL A 542 -20.68 21.28 26.73
N LYS A 543 -20.21 20.22 27.39
CA LYS A 543 -19.11 20.35 28.36
C LYS A 543 -17.81 20.67 27.62
N THR A 544 -16.94 21.45 28.26
CA THR A 544 -15.60 21.73 27.74
C THR A 544 -14.52 21.16 28.66
N VAL A 545 -13.46 20.66 28.06
CA VAL A 545 -12.30 20.08 28.75
C VAL A 545 -11.00 20.68 28.20
N THR A 546 -10.03 20.88 29.09
CA THR A 546 -8.66 21.27 28.73
C THR A 546 -7.75 20.05 28.66
N LEU A 547 -6.60 20.17 27.99
CA LEU A 547 -5.60 19.11 27.97
C LEU A 547 -5.10 18.77 29.39
N GLU A 548 -4.93 19.79 30.25
CA GLU A 548 -4.60 19.62 31.66
C GLU A 548 -5.67 18.85 32.44
N SER A 549 -6.95 19.13 32.17
CA SER A 549 -8.06 18.43 32.83
C SER A 549 -8.12 16.96 32.41
N LEU A 550 -7.93 16.66 31.12
CA LEU A 550 -7.85 15.29 30.61
C LEU A 550 -6.67 14.55 31.21
N TYR A 551 -5.52 15.22 31.29
CA TYR A 551 -4.34 14.65 31.92
C TYR A 551 -4.58 14.31 33.39
N ARG A 552 -5.14 15.25 34.16
CA ARG A 552 -5.40 15.07 35.59
C ARG A 552 -6.48 14.03 35.86
N ASN A 553 -7.60 14.10 35.14
CA ASN A 553 -8.83 13.37 35.47
C ASN A 553 -8.90 12.02 34.77
N GLU A 554 -8.38 11.91 33.54
CA GLU A 554 -8.49 10.68 32.76
C GLU A 554 -7.20 9.86 32.73
N ILE A 555 -6.04 10.52 32.69
CA ILE A 555 -4.75 9.83 32.54
C ILE A 555 -4.14 9.53 33.91
N VAL A 556 -3.89 10.52 34.76
CA VAL A 556 -3.20 10.33 36.05
C VAL A 556 -3.97 9.42 37.00
N THR A 557 -5.31 9.46 36.95
CA THR A 557 -6.19 8.59 37.75
C THR A 557 -6.06 7.11 37.40
N ARG A 558 -5.69 6.79 36.15
CA ARG A 558 -5.55 5.41 35.65
C ARG A 558 -4.09 4.98 35.58
N VAL A 559 -3.21 5.90 35.22
CA VAL A 559 -1.78 5.67 34.95
C VAL A 559 -0.98 6.80 35.59
N PRO A 560 -0.62 6.68 36.88
CA PRO A 560 0.15 7.70 37.57
C PRO A 560 1.50 7.94 36.87
N ASN A 561 1.88 9.23 36.74
CA ASN A 561 3.13 9.66 36.09
C ASN A 561 3.26 9.32 34.60
N ALA A 562 2.15 9.04 33.90
CA ALA A 562 2.21 8.75 32.47
C ALA A 562 2.69 9.95 31.63
N GLU A 563 3.52 9.67 30.64
CA GLU A 563 3.80 10.55 29.51
C GLU A 563 2.70 10.39 28.46
N ILE A 564 2.19 11.50 27.92
CA ILE A 564 1.34 11.50 26.72
C ILE A 564 2.24 11.35 25.50
N PHE A 565 2.10 10.22 24.80
CA PHE A 565 2.89 9.93 23.61
C PHE A 565 2.45 10.79 22.42
N LEU A 566 1.13 10.91 22.20
CA LEU A 566 0.58 11.66 21.07
C LEU A 566 -0.70 12.38 21.48
N VAL A 567 -0.80 13.65 21.12
CA VAL A 567 -2.04 14.43 21.12
C VAL A 567 -2.41 14.72 19.66
N LYS A 568 -3.50 14.15 19.16
CA LYS A 568 -4.10 14.50 17.86
C LYS A 568 -5.20 15.53 18.12
N LEU A 569 -5.18 16.66 17.43
CA LEU A 569 -6.21 17.69 17.50
C LEU A 569 -6.79 17.94 16.11
N ASP A 570 -8.09 17.73 16.01
CA ASP A 570 -8.91 17.90 14.81
C ASP A 570 -10.27 18.45 15.25
N ILE A 571 -10.22 19.64 15.84
CA ILE A 571 -11.27 20.26 16.64
C ILE A 571 -11.78 21.54 15.98
N GLU A 572 -11.73 21.56 14.65
CA GLU A 572 -12.37 22.53 13.77
C GLU A 572 -12.11 23.99 14.16
N GLY A 573 -10.82 24.33 14.32
CA GLY A 573 -10.35 25.70 14.52
C GLY A 573 -10.04 26.09 15.96
N GLN A 574 -10.32 25.21 16.94
CA GLN A 574 -9.97 25.44 18.34
C GLN A 574 -8.51 25.07 18.68
N GLU A 575 -7.76 24.47 17.75
CA GLU A 575 -6.39 23.99 17.98
C GLU A 575 -5.47 25.09 18.54
N PRO A 576 -5.43 26.33 18.01
CA PRO A 576 -4.54 27.37 18.51
C PRO A 576 -4.77 27.68 19.99
N ARG A 577 -6.05 27.79 20.39
CA ARG A 577 -6.45 28.13 21.76
C ARG A 577 -6.15 27.00 22.72
N VAL A 578 -6.48 25.77 22.33
CA VAL A 578 -6.18 24.58 23.13
C VAL A 578 -4.68 24.46 23.35
N LEU A 579 -3.85 24.64 22.31
CA LEU A 579 -2.39 24.58 22.44
C LEU A 579 -1.84 25.70 23.32
N GLN A 580 -2.30 26.94 23.13
CA GLN A 580 -1.87 28.09 23.95
C GLN A 580 -2.23 27.92 25.42
N ALA A 581 -3.45 27.48 25.73
CA ALA A 581 -3.88 27.20 27.10
C ALA A 581 -3.09 26.04 27.72
N SER A 582 -2.67 25.08 26.89
CA SER A 582 -1.87 23.92 27.27
C SER A 582 -0.39 24.24 27.52
N ARG A 583 -0.01 25.52 27.65
CA ARG A 583 1.40 25.94 27.79
C ARG A 583 2.11 25.20 28.92
N PHE A 584 1.48 25.04 30.08
CA PHE A 584 2.13 24.42 31.23
C PHE A 584 2.40 22.93 31.00
N ILE A 585 1.42 22.17 30.48
CA ILE A 585 1.61 20.75 30.20
C ILE A 585 2.61 20.53 29.05
N LEU A 586 2.59 21.38 28.02
CA LEU A 586 3.55 21.33 26.91
C LEU A 586 4.98 21.67 27.35
N MET A 587 5.17 22.67 28.20
CA MET A 587 6.49 23.04 28.73
C MET A 587 7.05 22.03 29.74
N THR A 588 6.19 21.27 30.43
CA THR A 588 6.63 20.29 31.43
C THR A 588 7.43 19.16 30.76
N PRO A 589 8.73 18.95 31.08
CA PRO A 589 9.56 17.94 30.44
C PRO A 589 8.96 16.52 30.55
N GLY A 590 9.01 15.75 29.46
CA GLY A 590 8.55 14.36 29.42
C GLY A 590 7.04 14.17 29.63
N ARG A 591 6.23 15.21 29.45
CA ARG A 591 4.77 15.16 29.69
C ARG A 591 3.95 14.90 28.43
N VAL A 592 4.27 15.61 27.35
CA VAL A 592 3.67 15.46 26.01
C VAL A 592 4.81 15.33 25.04
N LYS A 593 4.77 14.33 24.17
CA LYS A 593 5.89 14.04 23.28
C LYS A 593 5.67 14.56 21.87
N PHE A 594 4.55 14.17 21.27
CA PHE A 594 4.12 14.63 19.96
C PHE A 594 2.73 15.25 20.03
N VAL A 595 2.54 16.27 19.19
CA VAL A 595 1.26 16.90 18.90
C VAL A 595 1.08 16.86 17.40
N VAL A 596 -0.04 16.34 16.92
CA VAL A 596 -0.46 16.45 15.53
C VAL A 596 -1.73 17.28 15.50
N PHE A 597 -1.78 18.27 14.62
CA PHE A 597 -2.99 19.07 14.46
C PHE A 597 -3.24 19.45 13.01
N GLU A 598 -4.50 19.65 12.70
CA GLU A 598 -4.96 20.13 11.42
C GLU A 598 -5.00 21.67 11.38
N TYR A 599 -4.53 22.25 10.28
CA TYR A 599 -4.67 23.66 9.98
C TYR A 599 -5.59 23.86 8.78
N SER A 600 -6.60 24.70 8.93
CA SER A 600 -7.44 25.19 7.84
C SER A 600 -7.53 26.71 7.90
N ARG A 601 -7.12 27.39 6.82
CA ARG A 601 -7.17 28.85 6.72
C ARG A 601 -8.59 29.40 6.80
N ASN A 602 -9.59 28.61 6.40
CA ASN A 602 -10.99 29.01 6.41
C ASN A 602 -11.64 28.81 7.78
N THR A 603 -11.10 27.90 8.60
CA THR A 603 -11.66 27.53 9.89
C THR A 603 -10.94 28.26 11.04
N TRP A 604 -9.63 28.47 10.92
CA TRP A 604 -8.83 29.15 11.94
C TRP A 604 -9.03 30.67 11.90
N ARG A 605 -9.14 31.29 13.07
CA ARG A 605 -9.24 32.75 13.23
C ARG A 605 -7.88 33.45 13.38
N VAL A 606 -6.79 32.68 13.51
CA VAL A 606 -5.42 33.17 13.67
C VAL A 606 -4.52 32.52 12.64
N ASP A 607 -3.43 33.20 12.27
CA ASP A 607 -2.48 32.66 11.31
C ASP A 607 -1.73 31.46 11.90
N ILE A 608 -1.46 30.46 11.07
CA ILE A 608 -0.65 29.28 11.47
C ILE A 608 0.72 29.69 12.02
N SER A 609 1.27 30.81 11.56
CA SER A 609 2.55 31.38 12.03
C SER A 609 2.55 31.63 13.54
N GLU A 610 1.44 32.07 14.12
CA GLU A 610 1.31 32.33 15.56
C GLU A 610 1.39 31.03 16.35
N THR A 611 0.69 29.99 15.88
CA THR A 611 0.69 28.67 16.54
C THR A 611 2.06 27.99 16.42
N ILE A 612 2.69 28.04 15.24
CA ILE A 612 4.04 27.49 15.05
C ILE A 612 5.07 28.24 15.90
N SER A 613 4.97 29.57 15.99
CA SER A 613 5.82 30.40 16.85
C SER A 613 5.61 30.08 18.33
N PHE A 614 4.35 29.89 18.75
CA PHE A 614 4.02 29.45 20.11
C PHE A 614 4.65 28.09 20.42
N MET A 615 4.45 27.09 19.55
CA MET A 615 5.01 25.74 19.72
C MET A 615 6.54 25.78 19.82
N TRP A 616 7.19 26.58 18.99
CA TRP A 616 8.64 26.84 19.09
C TRP A 616 9.03 27.43 20.45
N SER A 617 8.28 28.43 20.94
CA SER A 617 8.55 29.09 22.23
C SER A 617 8.43 28.15 23.44
N VAL A 618 7.67 27.07 23.32
CA VAL A 618 7.51 26.03 24.36
C VAL A 618 8.41 24.81 24.12
N GLY A 619 9.36 24.89 23.16
CA GLY A 619 10.40 23.91 22.93
C GLY A 619 10.05 22.80 21.93
N TYR A 620 9.10 23.04 21.02
CA TYR A 620 8.72 22.08 19.98
C TYR A 620 9.17 22.55 18.59
N MET A 621 9.68 21.62 17.80
CA MET A 621 9.84 21.83 16.36
C MET A 621 8.61 21.29 15.64
N CYS A 622 8.10 22.06 14.69
CA CYS A 622 6.94 21.69 13.89
C CYS A 622 7.30 21.44 12.43
N PHE A 623 6.51 20.58 11.78
CA PHE A 623 6.70 20.11 10.42
C PHE A 623 5.36 20.06 9.70
N LEU A 624 5.34 20.49 8.45
CA LEU A 624 4.27 20.12 7.51
C LEU A 624 4.41 18.64 7.18
N ILE A 625 3.33 17.88 7.37
CA ILE A 625 3.28 16.46 7.04
C ILE A 625 2.97 16.31 5.55
N THR A 626 3.79 15.55 4.84
CA THR A 626 3.54 15.11 3.46
C THR A 626 3.63 13.59 3.38
N GLU A 627 3.21 13.00 2.24
CA GLU A 627 3.22 11.54 2.03
C GLU A 627 4.58 10.87 2.27
N SER A 628 5.68 11.60 2.08
CA SER A 628 7.04 11.04 2.14
C SER A 628 8.06 11.87 2.92
N MET A 629 7.65 13.03 3.46
CA MET A 629 8.54 13.97 4.16
C MET A 629 7.80 14.76 5.23
N LEU A 630 8.48 14.98 6.36
CA LEU A 630 8.20 16.03 7.33
C LEU A 630 9.01 17.26 6.93
N TRP A 631 8.32 18.30 6.47
CA TRP A 631 8.98 19.54 6.04
C TRP A 631 9.06 20.52 7.21
N PRO A 632 10.27 20.90 7.69
CA PRO A 632 10.40 21.72 8.88
C PRO A 632 9.83 23.11 8.65
N VAL A 633 9.00 23.57 9.59
CA VAL A 633 8.39 24.90 9.58
C VAL A 633 8.60 25.67 10.89
N GLY A 634 9.17 25.05 11.93
CA GLY A 634 9.44 25.73 13.20
C GLY A 634 10.73 26.58 13.19
N GLY A 635 10.74 27.65 13.98
CA GLY A 635 11.93 28.45 14.27
C GLY A 635 12.63 28.99 13.01
N PRO A 636 13.92 28.71 12.80
CA PRO A 636 14.69 29.27 11.69
C PRO A 636 14.28 28.74 10.31
N TYR A 637 13.45 27.70 10.24
CA TYR A 637 12.92 27.17 8.99
C TYR A 637 11.65 27.87 8.52
N TRP A 638 11.06 28.73 9.36
CA TRP A 638 9.82 29.44 9.03
C TRP A 638 9.97 30.32 7.78
N ASN A 639 8.95 30.27 6.91
CA ASN A 639 8.82 31.15 5.75
C ASN A 639 7.33 31.47 5.53
N ASP A 640 7.01 32.72 5.21
CA ASP A 640 5.62 33.18 5.05
C ASP A 640 4.86 32.44 3.94
N VAL A 641 5.57 31.78 3.00
CA VAL A 641 4.95 30.91 1.99
C VAL A 641 4.14 29.77 2.63
N TYR A 642 4.48 29.34 3.85
CA TYR A 642 3.75 28.29 4.57
C TYR A 642 2.42 28.77 5.16
N GLN A 643 2.11 30.06 5.10
CA GLN A 643 0.78 30.60 5.44
C GLN A 643 -0.23 30.41 4.28
N SER A 644 0.27 30.20 3.06
CA SER A 644 -0.53 30.11 1.84
C SER A 644 -1.43 28.86 1.70
N PRO A 645 -1.09 27.66 2.23
CA PRO A 645 -1.95 26.48 2.14
C PRO A 645 -3.35 26.74 2.71
N ILE A 646 -4.38 26.30 1.99
CA ILE A 646 -5.77 26.38 2.46
C ILE A 646 -6.01 25.38 3.60
N TRP A 647 -5.32 24.24 3.54
CA TRP A 647 -5.45 23.11 4.45
C TRP A 647 -4.12 22.34 4.54
N SER A 648 -3.63 22.03 5.74
CA SER A 648 -2.45 21.18 5.97
C SER A 648 -2.47 20.45 7.31
N ASN A 649 -1.67 19.37 7.42
CA ASN A 649 -1.44 18.65 8.66
C ASN A 649 -0.06 18.98 9.22
N ILE A 650 0.00 19.23 10.53
CA ILE A 650 1.22 19.64 11.23
C ILE A 650 1.56 18.61 12.29
N LEU A 651 2.81 18.16 12.30
CA LEU A 651 3.40 17.43 13.42
C LEU A 651 4.30 18.40 14.19
N CYS A 652 4.18 18.44 15.50
CA CYS A 652 5.14 19.08 16.39
C CYS A 652 5.67 18.07 17.41
N GLY A 653 6.98 18.02 17.60
CA GLY A 653 7.61 17.23 18.67
C GLY A 653 8.63 18.05 19.44
N ARG A 654 8.95 17.62 20.67
CA ARG A 654 9.95 18.32 21.48
C ARG A 654 11.32 18.29 20.81
N LEU A 655 11.93 19.46 20.69
CA LEU A 655 13.23 19.63 20.03
C LEU A 655 14.35 18.87 20.74
N THR A 656 14.26 18.73 22.06
CA THR A 656 15.25 18.02 22.90
C THR A 656 15.00 16.51 23.00
N ASP A 657 13.89 16.00 22.46
CA ASP A 657 13.55 14.59 22.55
C ASP A 657 14.20 13.82 21.39
N PRO A 658 15.07 12.82 21.64
CA PRO A 658 15.71 12.05 20.58
C PRO A 658 14.71 11.31 19.69
N ASP A 659 13.52 11.01 20.22
CA ASP A 659 12.48 10.34 19.44
C ASP A 659 11.89 11.24 18.35
N LEU A 660 12.01 12.58 18.44
CA LEU A 660 11.63 13.47 17.34
C LEU A 660 12.56 13.29 16.14
N VAL A 661 13.87 13.24 16.37
CA VAL A 661 14.86 12.97 15.31
C VAL A 661 14.62 11.57 14.74
N ALA A 662 14.37 10.58 15.61
CA ALA A 662 14.05 9.24 15.16
C ALA A 662 12.76 9.19 14.33
N LEU A 663 11.71 9.95 14.70
CA LEU A 663 10.47 10.04 13.94
C LEU A 663 10.68 10.70 12.58
N TYR A 664 11.46 11.80 12.54
CA TYR A 664 11.85 12.47 11.30
C TYR A 664 12.61 11.54 10.35
N ASP A 665 13.62 10.85 10.86
CA ASP A 665 14.41 9.90 10.08
C ASP A 665 13.58 8.68 9.62
N LEU A 666 12.58 8.26 10.40
CA LEU A 666 11.69 7.14 10.06
C LEU A 666 10.65 7.50 9.00
N HIS A 667 10.16 8.75 8.98
CA HIS A 667 9.13 9.19 8.03
C HIS A 667 9.71 9.71 6.71
N ASN A 668 10.92 10.29 6.72
CA ASN A 668 11.47 10.95 5.54
C ASN A 668 12.15 9.96 4.59
N ASP A 669 11.64 9.91 3.36
CA ASP A 669 12.06 8.94 2.35
C ASP A 669 13.39 9.31 1.66
N LYS A 670 14.08 10.36 2.10
CA LYS A 670 15.46 10.72 1.69
C LYS A 670 16.22 11.24 2.90
N HIS A 671 17.47 10.82 3.08
CA HIS A 671 18.38 11.37 4.09
C HIS A 671 18.70 12.84 3.81
N ASP A 672 17.76 13.74 4.10
CA ASP A 672 18.05 15.14 4.32
C ASP A 672 18.54 15.29 5.77
N SER A 673 19.84 15.11 5.97
CA SER A 673 20.46 15.17 7.29
C SER A 673 20.47 16.58 7.88
N ARG A 674 20.10 17.62 7.11
CA ARG A 674 20.16 19.01 7.56
C ARG A 674 19.34 19.26 8.81
N PHE A 675 18.17 18.63 8.95
CA PHE A 675 17.38 18.73 10.17
C PHE A 675 18.01 17.96 11.33
N SER A 676 18.40 16.71 11.12
CA SER A 676 19.02 15.87 12.16
C SER A 676 20.35 16.46 12.65
N ASP A 677 21.12 17.10 11.77
CA ASP A 677 22.37 17.80 12.11
C ASP A 677 22.10 19.14 12.82
N PHE A 678 21.09 19.88 12.39
CA PHE A 678 20.61 21.08 13.10
C PHE A 678 20.14 20.77 14.52
N VAL A 679 19.36 19.70 14.72
CA VAL A 679 18.93 19.30 16.07
C VAL A 679 20.12 18.86 16.91
N LYS A 680 21.09 18.12 16.36
CA LYS A 680 22.33 17.77 17.08
C LYS A 680 23.10 19.02 17.51
N GLU A 681 23.17 20.03 16.64
CA GLU A 681 23.84 21.30 16.96
C GLU A 681 23.09 22.07 18.06
N ILE A 682 21.75 22.14 18.02
CA ILE A 682 20.95 22.76 19.09
C ILE A 682 21.05 21.98 20.40
N VAL A 683 20.99 20.66 20.37
CA VAL A 683 21.09 19.83 21.60
C VAL A 683 22.50 19.90 22.20
N ALA A 684 23.52 20.18 21.40
CA ALA A 684 24.90 20.39 21.86
C ALA A 684 25.15 21.79 22.44
N GLN A 685 24.34 22.79 22.07
CA GLN A 685 24.35 24.16 22.61
C GLN A 685 23.52 24.25 23.90
#